data_AF-A0A2G6QLM6-F1
#
_entry.id   AF-A0A2G6QLM6-F1
#
_cell.length_a   1.000
_cell.length_b   1.000
_cell.length_c   1.000
_cell.angle_alpha   90.00
_cell.angle_beta   90.00
_cell.angle_gamma   90.00
#
_symmetry.space_group_name_H-M   'P 1'
#
loop_
_entity.id
_entity.type
_entity.pdbx_description
1 polymer ?
#
loop_
_entity_poly.entity_id
_entity_poly.type
_entity_poly.pdbx_seq_one_letter_code
_entity_poly.pdbx_strand_id
1 'polypeptide(L)'
;MRTPSGILHVVDFKTDQIVAAIQPQDYWDDKRHWELKNNVDMLDFTAFDGTDYSATLQQQNLVLKEVRDGRIVPYVITEIENNSDKRSITTYASGAWVQIAKSGVIKPQRIESKTVNEFIDIALLGMKWQRGITEYAGFHTMTIDEFIDPLTFLKKIASLFKLEIRYRVEVEGAQIIGWYVDMIQKRGRDTGKEIELGKDLVGVTRIEHSRDICTALVGFVKGEGDKVITIESMNKGLPYIVDADAFQRWNEHGQHKFGFYTPETEELDMTPKRLLTLMEIELKKRVNSSVSYEVEAQSIGRIFGLEHELINEGDTIKIKDTGFTPKLYLEARVIAGDESFTDPTQDKYEFGDYREIVNQNEELRKIYNRILSSLGNKQEIIDQLDKLVKDANETASNAKKESEAAKALAEKVQENIKNNTVEIIESKNPPTTGLKPYKTLWRDISNGKPGILKIWTGEAWESVVPDVESVKKETLNQVNKDIETTKIELNQKVQEAQNQATGQFNEVKESLQGVSRTISDVQNEQGNINKKVTQIEQTSDGFKTSIETLTKKDTEISNKLNTVESTVEGTKKTISDVQQTTSELKKTTTEIEEKAGKISEKLTSVETKVNSDKAGGRNLLLKSNVKYEKTDYLINQYSLTENFFAGEEYTFVIKGSVPQGQKFGIWQNGGSSNVGYATSIYANGITYVTFKAVAATSGNERKLSLYNYPSSTTKSIVEWVALYKGNKPQDWTSPPEEQITTDEFTKKTIEIEKSVDGVKNTVTNVQNSQAGFEKRMTTVEQTASGLSSTVSNLNNVVSDQGKKLTEANTKLEQQATAIGAKVELKQVEDYVAGFKIPELKQTVNQNKQDLLNELANKLATEQFNQKMTLIDNRFTINEQGINAAAKKTEVYTKT
;
A
#
# COMPACT_ATOMS: atom_id res chain seq x y z
N MET A 1 1.49 3.27 15.35
CA MET A 1 2.65 2.33 15.31
C MET A 1 2.87 1.83 16.73
N ARG A 2 3.60 0.72 16.94
CA ARG A 2 3.88 0.25 18.31
C ARG A 2 5.06 1.03 18.89
N THR A 3 4.92 1.59 20.09
CA THR A 3 6.04 2.17 20.83
C THR A 3 7.00 1.05 21.23
N PRO A 4 8.29 1.11 20.84
CA PRO A 4 9.25 0.10 21.28
C PRO A 4 9.34 0.04 22.80
N SER A 5 9.59 -1.15 23.36
CA SER A 5 9.74 -1.32 24.81
C SER A 5 10.92 -0.55 25.41
N GLY A 6 11.97 -0.32 24.61
CA GLY A 6 13.23 0.27 25.07
C GLY A 6 14.13 -0.69 25.85
N ILE A 7 13.65 -1.89 26.18
CA ILE A 7 14.45 -2.88 26.90
C ILE A 7 15.57 -3.40 25.99
N LEU A 8 16.80 -3.39 26.49
CA LEU A 8 17.96 -3.96 25.81
C LEU A 8 18.25 -5.35 26.40
N HIS A 9 18.13 -6.40 25.59
CA HIS A 9 18.42 -7.77 26.05
C HIS A 9 19.84 -8.15 25.68
N VAL A 10 20.65 -8.55 26.66
CA VAL A 10 22.02 -9.02 26.43
C VAL A 10 22.00 -10.53 26.25
N VAL A 11 22.60 -11.01 25.16
CA VAL A 11 22.67 -12.43 24.80
C VAL A 11 24.11 -12.89 24.83
N ASP A 12 24.35 -14.02 25.48
CA ASP A 12 25.66 -14.67 25.48
C ASP A 12 25.94 -15.28 24.10
N PHE A 13 27.08 -14.91 23.51
CA PHE A 13 27.40 -15.29 22.13
C PHE A 13 27.70 -16.79 21.95
N LYS A 14 27.93 -17.53 23.04
CA LYS A 14 28.22 -18.97 22.99
C LYS A 14 26.96 -19.80 23.11
N THR A 15 25.99 -19.34 23.90
CA THR A 15 24.76 -20.10 24.20
C THR A 15 23.53 -19.61 23.43
N ASP A 16 23.59 -18.42 22.80
CA ASP A 16 22.44 -17.72 22.22
C ASP A 16 21.27 -17.51 23.21
N GLN A 17 21.56 -17.53 24.52
CA GLN A 17 20.60 -17.27 25.60
C GLN A 17 20.66 -15.83 26.07
N ILE A 18 19.49 -15.26 26.35
CA ILE A 18 19.36 -13.97 27.03
C ILE A 18 19.86 -14.13 28.46
N VAL A 19 20.94 -13.44 28.79
CA VAL A 19 21.59 -13.49 30.11
C VAL A 19 21.31 -12.25 30.96
N ALA A 20 20.88 -11.15 30.35
CA ALA A 20 20.43 -9.96 31.06
C ALA A 20 19.38 -9.17 30.27
N ALA A 21 18.61 -8.35 30.96
CA ALA A 21 17.68 -7.38 30.38
C ALA A 21 17.87 -6.03 31.07
N ILE A 22 18.40 -5.05 30.34
CA ILE A 22 18.66 -3.69 30.83
C ILE A 22 17.40 -2.86 30.56
N GLN A 23 16.82 -2.30 31.61
CA GLN A 23 15.60 -1.51 31.48
C GLN A 23 15.92 -0.10 30.99
N PRO A 24 14.96 0.62 30.36
CA PRO A 24 15.16 1.99 29.89
C PRO A 24 15.70 2.99 30.90
N GLN A 25 15.40 2.81 32.19
CA GLN A 25 15.89 3.66 33.28
C GLN A 25 17.34 3.34 33.71
N ASP A 26 17.89 2.22 33.24
CA ASP A 26 19.18 1.66 33.68
C ASP A 26 20.32 1.93 32.68
N TYR A 27 20.02 2.61 31.56
CA TYR A 27 20.98 3.08 30.57
C TYR A 27 20.66 4.52 30.12
N TRP A 28 21.66 5.21 29.57
CA TRP A 28 21.55 6.58 29.05
C TRP A 28 22.54 6.79 27.89
N ASP A 29 22.52 7.98 27.28
CA ASP A 29 23.31 8.32 26.10
C ASP A 29 23.14 7.29 24.96
N ASP A 30 21.95 6.70 24.84
CA ASP A 30 21.71 5.70 23.80
C ASP A 30 21.53 6.36 22.44
N LYS A 31 22.27 5.86 21.45
CA LYS A 31 22.24 6.35 20.08
C LYS A 31 22.23 5.16 19.14
N ARG A 32 21.12 5.00 18.43
CA ARG A 32 21.03 4.12 17.27
C ARG A 32 21.27 4.94 16.01
N HIS A 33 22.30 4.59 15.24
CA HIS A 33 22.56 5.20 13.94
C HIS A 33 22.28 4.19 12.84
N TRP A 34 21.40 4.52 11.89
CA TRP A 34 21.05 3.63 10.78
C TRP A 34 21.14 4.33 9.42
N GLU A 35 21.52 3.59 8.38
CA GLU A 35 21.55 4.03 6.98
C GLU A 35 20.98 2.95 6.05
N LEU A 36 20.06 3.31 5.17
CA LEU A 36 19.46 2.38 4.22
C LEU A 36 20.44 1.91 3.13
N LYS A 37 21.17 2.85 2.53
CA LYS A 37 21.99 2.60 1.33
C LYS A 37 23.09 1.58 1.57
N ASN A 38 23.81 1.75 2.69
CA ASN A 38 24.93 0.88 3.05
C ASN A 38 24.51 -0.26 4.00
N ASN A 39 23.24 -0.25 4.43
CA ASN A 39 22.70 -1.11 5.47
C ASN A 39 23.57 -1.08 6.74
N VAL A 40 23.83 0.14 7.21
CA VAL A 40 24.51 0.40 8.49
C VAL A 40 23.43 0.46 9.56
N ASP A 41 23.69 -0.14 10.71
CA ASP A 41 22.89 -0.01 11.92
C ASP A 41 23.84 -0.22 13.10
N MET A 42 23.99 0.78 13.94
CA MET A 42 24.86 0.77 15.11
C MET A 42 24.04 1.20 16.32
N LEU A 43 24.40 0.69 17.49
CA LEU A 43 23.77 1.03 18.75
C LEU A 43 24.85 1.24 19.80
N ASP A 44 24.96 2.49 20.25
CA ASP A 44 25.80 2.89 21.36
C ASP A 44 24.93 3.21 22.56
N PHE A 45 25.38 2.89 23.77
CA PHE A 45 24.71 3.29 25.01
C PHE A 45 25.65 3.20 26.21
N THR A 46 25.32 3.91 27.28
CA THR A 46 26.06 3.91 28.54
C THR A 46 25.21 3.33 29.65
N ALA A 47 25.81 2.53 30.53
CA ALA A 47 25.16 2.02 31.74
C ALA A 47 26.10 2.10 32.95
N PHE A 48 25.57 1.84 34.15
CA PHE A 48 26.40 1.80 35.37
C PHE A 48 27.29 0.56 35.41
N ASP A 49 28.57 0.79 35.71
CA ASP A 49 29.55 -0.26 35.97
C ASP A 49 29.37 -0.83 37.40
N GLY A 50 29.54 -2.14 37.56
CA GLY A 50 29.35 -2.86 38.83
C GLY A 50 27.93 -3.37 39.10
N THR A 51 27.06 -3.40 38.09
CA THR A 51 25.72 -4.01 38.13
C THR A 51 25.74 -5.45 37.60
N ASP A 52 24.73 -6.26 37.92
CA ASP A 52 24.64 -7.66 37.46
C ASP A 52 24.64 -7.78 35.93
N TYR A 53 24.03 -6.82 35.22
CA TYR A 53 24.03 -6.79 33.76
C TYR A 53 25.33 -6.23 33.17
N SER A 54 26.06 -5.35 33.86
CA SER A 54 27.35 -4.83 33.37
C SER A 54 28.39 -5.94 33.12
N ALA A 55 28.38 -6.99 33.94
CA ALA A 55 29.25 -8.16 33.76
C ALA A 55 28.93 -8.95 32.47
N THR A 56 27.73 -8.77 31.90
CA THR A 56 27.31 -9.41 30.65
C THR A 56 27.62 -8.56 29.42
N LEU A 57 27.95 -7.27 29.59
CA LEU A 57 28.38 -6.38 28.52
C LEU A 57 29.86 -6.64 28.20
N GLN A 58 30.11 -7.75 27.50
CA GLN A 58 31.44 -8.16 27.03
C GLN A 58 31.49 -8.22 25.50
N GLN A 59 32.69 -8.13 24.91
CA GLN A 59 32.86 -8.23 23.46
C GLN A 59 32.25 -9.53 22.92
N GLN A 60 31.72 -9.48 21.69
CA GLN A 60 30.98 -10.55 21.01
C GLN A 60 29.59 -10.88 21.54
N ASN A 61 29.26 -10.59 22.82
CA ASN A 61 27.86 -10.69 23.27
C ASN A 61 26.97 -9.79 22.41
N LEU A 62 25.69 -10.16 22.31
CA LEU A 62 24.74 -9.42 21.50
C LEU A 62 23.86 -8.54 22.40
N VAL A 63 23.42 -7.42 21.86
CA VAL A 63 22.36 -6.59 22.39
C VAL A 63 21.19 -6.67 21.42
N LEU A 64 20.04 -7.14 21.89
CA LEU A 64 18.80 -7.16 21.11
C LEU A 64 17.96 -5.92 21.45
N LYS A 65 17.56 -5.19 20.42
CA LYS A 65 16.72 -4.00 20.54
C LYS A 65 15.51 -4.09 19.61
N GLU A 66 14.33 -3.88 20.17
CA GLU A 66 13.10 -3.65 19.40
C GLU A 66 13.15 -2.25 18.79
N VAL A 67 12.95 -2.16 17.47
CA VAL A 67 12.87 -0.87 16.75
C VAL A 67 11.42 -0.58 16.35
N ARG A 68 11.16 0.63 15.82
CA ARG A 68 9.79 1.20 15.69
C ARG A 68 8.83 0.43 14.79
N ASP A 69 9.35 -0.34 13.83
CA ASP A 69 8.54 -1.23 12.98
C ASP A 69 8.19 -2.57 13.64
N GLY A 70 8.63 -2.78 14.89
CA GLY A 70 8.39 -3.97 15.71
C GLY A 70 9.40 -5.09 15.52
N ARG A 71 10.40 -4.94 14.65
CA ARG A 71 11.46 -5.96 14.49
C ARG A 71 12.46 -5.90 15.64
N ILE A 72 12.99 -7.06 16.01
CA ILE A 72 14.10 -7.17 16.95
C ILE A 72 15.39 -7.20 16.14
N VAL A 73 16.24 -6.20 16.35
CA VAL A 73 17.54 -6.07 15.68
C VAL A 73 18.64 -6.55 16.61
N PRO A 74 19.46 -7.53 16.19
CA PRO A 74 20.63 -7.95 16.96
C PRO A 74 21.83 -7.05 16.66
N TYR A 75 22.52 -6.58 17.69
CA TYR A 75 23.78 -5.84 17.59
C TYR A 75 24.87 -6.65 18.31
N VAL A 76 26.02 -6.86 17.67
CA VAL A 76 27.19 -7.46 18.32
C VAL A 76 28.01 -6.37 19.01
N ILE A 77 28.38 -6.59 20.27
CA ILE A 77 29.27 -5.70 21.00
C ILE A 77 30.67 -5.78 20.39
N THR A 78 31.12 -4.68 19.83
CA THR A 78 32.42 -4.55 19.17
C THR A 78 33.46 -3.95 20.11
N GLU A 79 33.05 -2.99 20.95
CA GLU A 79 33.95 -2.25 21.84
C GLU A 79 33.23 -1.86 23.13
N ILE A 80 34.00 -1.76 24.21
CA ILE A 80 33.53 -1.37 25.54
C ILE A 80 34.54 -0.39 26.13
N GLU A 81 34.05 0.74 26.61
CA GLU A 81 34.82 1.74 27.34
C GLU A 81 34.37 1.76 28.80
N ASN A 82 35.31 1.57 29.74
CA ASN A 82 35.03 1.67 31.17
C ASN A 82 35.61 2.98 31.72
N ASN A 83 34.78 3.77 32.40
CA ASN A 83 35.17 5.04 32.98
C ASN A 83 35.06 4.97 34.52
N SER A 84 36.20 4.99 35.21
CA SER A 84 36.26 4.89 36.67
C SER A 84 35.66 6.09 37.39
N ASP A 85 35.80 7.29 36.83
CA ASP A 85 35.37 8.53 37.47
C ASP A 85 33.85 8.66 37.45
N LYS A 86 33.22 8.24 36.34
CA LYS A 86 31.76 8.19 36.16
C LYS A 86 31.14 6.88 36.67
N ARG A 87 31.95 5.86 36.95
CA ARG A 87 31.52 4.47 37.23
C ARG A 87 30.56 3.96 36.16
N SER A 88 30.96 4.11 34.90
CA SER A 88 30.12 3.81 33.75
C SER A 88 30.82 2.89 32.75
N ILE A 89 30.02 2.10 32.06
CA ILE A 89 30.40 1.26 30.93
C ILE A 89 29.68 1.76 29.68
N THR A 90 30.42 2.24 28.69
CA THR A 90 29.90 2.62 27.38
C THR A 90 30.11 1.45 26.42
N THR A 91 29.02 0.99 25.83
CA THR A 91 29.00 -0.15 24.91
C THR A 91 28.79 0.35 23.49
N TYR A 92 29.70 -0.03 22.59
CA TYR A 92 29.59 0.22 21.16
C TYR A 92 29.25 -1.09 20.46
N ALA A 93 28.12 -1.11 19.75
CA ALA A 93 27.64 -2.31 19.09
C ALA A 93 27.26 -2.05 17.62
N SER A 94 27.59 -3.00 16.76
CA SER A 94 27.26 -2.96 15.33
C SER A 94 26.21 -4.01 14.99
N GLY A 95 25.34 -3.77 14.02
CA GLY A 95 24.36 -4.76 13.55
C GLY A 95 25.02 -6.12 13.30
N ALA A 96 24.51 -7.18 13.93
CA ALA A 96 25.21 -8.47 14.03
C ALA A 96 25.50 -9.13 12.66
N TRP A 97 24.84 -8.68 11.59
CA TRP A 97 25.14 -9.13 10.22
C TRP A 97 26.56 -8.77 9.76
N VAL A 98 27.28 -7.86 10.41
CA VAL A 98 28.71 -7.63 10.12
C VAL A 98 29.54 -8.91 10.32
N GLN A 99 29.08 -9.86 11.14
CA GLN A 99 29.72 -11.16 11.31
C GLN A 99 29.53 -12.08 10.09
N ILE A 100 28.50 -11.86 9.25
CA ILE A 100 28.26 -12.64 8.01
C ILE A 100 29.48 -12.54 7.08
N ALA A 101 30.09 -11.35 7.00
CA ALA A 101 31.30 -11.13 6.20
C ALA A 101 32.48 -12.02 6.62
N LYS A 102 32.52 -12.46 7.89
CA LYS A 102 33.57 -13.33 8.44
C LYS A 102 33.16 -14.81 8.50
N SER A 103 31.92 -15.15 8.13
CA SER A 103 31.34 -16.48 8.37
C SER A 103 31.52 -17.47 7.20
N GLY A 104 32.04 -17.02 6.06
CA GLY A 104 32.26 -17.87 4.90
C GLY A 104 32.97 -17.14 3.76
N VAL A 105 33.20 -17.85 2.66
CA VAL A 105 33.77 -17.30 1.41
C VAL A 105 33.02 -17.88 0.22
N ILE A 106 32.74 -17.05 -0.78
CA ILE A 106 32.10 -17.49 -2.02
C ILE A 106 33.17 -17.44 -3.12
N LYS A 107 33.40 -18.59 -3.76
CA LYS A 107 34.40 -18.75 -4.81
C LYS A 107 33.97 -18.05 -6.10
N PRO A 108 34.92 -17.63 -6.95
CA PRO A 108 34.62 -17.18 -8.30
C PRO A 108 33.79 -18.20 -9.07
N GLN A 109 32.64 -17.78 -9.60
CA GLN A 109 31.72 -18.63 -10.34
C GLN A 109 30.69 -17.76 -11.09
N ARG A 110 30.08 -18.35 -12.12
CA ARG A 110 28.92 -17.78 -12.81
C ARG A 110 27.66 -18.46 -12.29
N ILE A 111 26.73 -17.68 -11.76
CA ILE A 111 25.46 -18.15 -11.21
C ILE A 111 24.37 -17.78 -12.20
N GLU A 112 23.88 -18.75 -12.94
CA GLU A 112 22.96 -18.52 -14.06
C GLU A 112 21.49 -18.68 -13.67
N SER A 113 20.67 -17.71 -14.09
CA SER A 113 19.20 -17.74 -14.04
C SER A 113 18.66 -18.18 -12.67
N LYS A 114 19.11 -17.50 -11.60
CA LYS A 114 18.67 -17.76 -10.23
C LYS A 114 17.71 -16.68 -9.74
N THR A 115 16.77 -17.11 -8.90
CA THR A 115 15.90 -16.21 -8.15
C THR A 115 16.64 -15.58 -6.97
N VAL A 116 16.13 -14.46 -6.45
CA VAL A 116 16.65 -13.84 -5.21
C VAL A 116 16.77 -14.85 -4.06
N ASN A 117 15.81 -15.78 -3.99
CA ASN A 117 15.75 -16.83 -2.99
C ASN A 117 16.95 -17.77 -3.05
N GLU A 118 17.30 -18.23 -4.25
CA GLU A 118 18.45 -19.11 -4.46
C GLU A 118 19.77 -18.36 -4.26
N PHE A 119 19.84 -17.07 -4.64
CA PHE A 119 21.01 -16.23 -4.38
C PHE A 119 21.27 -16.03 -2.87
N ILE A 120 20.22 -15.78 -2.07
CA ILE A 120 20.34 -15.68 -0.61
C ILE A 120 20.77 -17.02 -0.01
N ASP A 121 20.20 -18.13 -0.46
CA ASP A 121 20.54 -19.47 0.05
C ASP A 121 22.02 -19.81 -0.23
N ILE A 122 22.56 -19.38 -1.38
CA ILE A 122 23.99 -19.48 -1.70
C ILE A 122 24.81 -18.59 -0.76
N ALA A 123 24.36 -17.36 -0.50
CA ALA A 123 25.06 -16.42 0.38
C ALA A 123 25.16 -16.93 1.83
N LEU A 124 24.10 -17.52 2.34
CA LEU A 124 23.95 -17.90 3.75
C LEU A 124 24.30 -19.37 4.04
N LEU A 125 24.86 -20.09 3.06
CA LEU A 125 25.11 -21.52 3.16
C LEU A 125 25.98 -21.87 4.38
N GLY A 126 25.45 -22.71 5.27
CA GLY A 126 26.15 -23.18 6.47
C GLY A 126 26.23 -22.17 7.62
N MET A 127 25.47 -21.07 7.56
CA MET A 127 25.41 -20.05 8.61
C MET A 127 24.17 -20.18 9.48
N LYS A 128 24.15 -19.49 10.63
CA LYS A 128 22.96 -19.37 11.49
C LYS A 128 21.85 -18.50 10.88
N TRP A 129 22.23 -17.58 9.99
CA TRP A 129 21.30 -16.74 9.24
C TRP A 129 20.61 -17.55 8.15
N GLN A 130 19.31 -17.35 7.98
CA GLN A 130 18.50 -17.98 6.94
C GLN A 130 17.70 -16.93 6.17
N ARG A 131 17.21 -17.32 5.00
CA ARG A 131 16.32 -16.50 4.20
C ARG A 131 15.03 -16.21 4.99
N GLY A 132 14.66 -14.93 5.03
CA GLY A 132 13.40 -14.48 5.60
C GLY A 132 12.35 -14.15 4.53
N ILE A 133 11.71 -12.99 4.67
CA ILE A 133 10.71 -12.47 3.75
C ILE A 133 11.40 -11.99 2.47
N THR A 134 10.95 -12.51 1.33
CA THR A 134 11.50 -12.19 0.02
C THR A 134 10.37 -11.91 -0.97
N GLU A 135 10.53 -10.88 -1.79
CA GLU A 135 9.59 -10.59 -2.87
C GLU A 135 10.11 -11.14 -4.21
N TYR A 136 9.22 -11.69 -5.02
CA TYR A 136 9.60 -12.26 -6.32
C TYR A 136 9.99 -11.14 -7.29
N ALA A 137 11.28 -11.09 -7.64
CA ALA A 137 11.87 -10.09 -8.51
C ALA A 137 12.46 -10.69 -9.81
N GLY A 138 11.97 -11.87 -10.24
CA GLY A 138 12.41 -12.54 -11.45
C GLY A 138 13.67 -13.40 -11.28
N PHE A 139 14.33 -13.70 -12.41
CA PHE A 139 15.55 -14.48 -12.50
C PHE A 139 16.67 -13.62 -13.05
N HIS A 140 17.85 -13.67 -12.43
CA HIS A 140 19.02 -12.94 -12.89
C HIS A 140 20.25 -13.85 -12.95
N THR A 141 21.26 -13.41 -13.71
CA THR A 141 22.57 -14.06 -13.78
C THR A 141 23.61 -13.12 -13.17
N MET A 142 24.50 -13.66 -12.34
CA MET A 142 25.61 -12.90 -11.75
C MET A 142 26.93 -13.64 -11.96
N THR A 143 27.94 -12.93 -12.42
CA THR A 143 29.33 -13.42 -12.46
C THR A 143 30.09 -12.89 -11.26
N ILE A 144 30.76 -13.80 -10.55
CA ILE A 144 31.67 -13.49 -9.44
C ILE A 144 33.08 -13.79 -9.95
N ASP A 145 33.88 -12.75 -10.22
CA ASP A 145 35.20 -12.90 -10.83
C ASP A 145 36.32 -13.20 -9.80
N GLU A 146 36.13 -12.77 -8.55
CA GLU A 146 37.07 -12.93 -7.44
C GLU A 146 36.37 -13.44 -6.18
N PHE A 147 37.13 -13.89 -5.19
CA PHE A 147 36.54 -14.31 -3.92
C PHE A 147 35.78 -13.15 -3.28
N ILE A 148 34.53 -13.40 -2.88
CA ILE A 148 33.66 -12.40 -2.27
C ILE A 148 33.16 -12.90 -0.92
N ASP A 149 33.10 -12.00 0.06
CA ASP A 149 32.50 -12.33 1.35
C ASP A 149 30.96 -12.35 1.24
N PRO A 150 30.28 -13.17 2.05
CA PRO A 150 28.84 -13.33 1.99
C PRO A 150 28.02 -12.04 2.18
N LEU A 151 28.50 -11.09 2.99
CA LEU A 151 27.77 -9.84 3.25
C LEU A 151 27.86 -8.91 2.03
N THR A 152 29.04 -8.78 1.42
CA THR A 152 29.19 -8.05 0.15
C THR A 152 28.39 -8.70 -0.97
N PHE A 153 28.33 -10.04 -0.99
CA PHE A 153 27.48 -10.75 -1.95
C PHE A 153 25.99 -10.46 -1.75
N LEU A 154 25.47 -10.45 -0.52
CA LEU A 154 24.10 -10.04 -0.21
C LEU A 154 23.80 -8.61 -0.70
N LYS A 155 24.74 -7.67 -0.54
CA LYS A 155 24.61 -6.30 -1.07
C LYS A 155 24.54 -6.28 -2.61
N LYS A 156 25.37 -7.08 -3.29
CA LYS A 156 25.30 -7.23 -4.76
C LYS A 156 23.97 -7.84 -5.22
N ILE A 157 23.43 -8.83 -4.48
CA ILE A 157 22.12 -9.43 -4.77
C ILE A 157 21.02 -8.36 -4.63
N ALA A 158 20.99 -7.62 -3.53
CA ALA A 158 20.00 -6.56 -3.32
C ALA A 158 20.04 -5.51 -4.45
N SER A 159 21.24 -5.10 -4.87
CA SER A 159 21.42 -4.19 -6.01
C SER A 159 20.94 -4.79 -7.34
N LEU A 160 21.23 -6.06 -7.61
CA LEU A 160 20.85 -6.76 -8.83
C LEU A 160 19.33 -6.85 -8.97
N PHE A 161 18.65 -7.23 -7.88
CA PHE A 161 17.19 -7.38 -7.85
C PHE A 161 16.44 -6.07 -7.54
N LYS A 162 17.16 -4.96 -7.29
CA LYS A 162 16.59 -3.66 -6.85
C LYS A 162 15.71 -3.79 -5.61
N LEU A 163 16.19 -4.55 -4.64
CA LEU A 163 15.55 -4.80 -3.35
C LEU A 163 16.36 -4.16 -2.22
N GLU A 164 15.72 -4.00 -1.08
CA GLU A 164 16.31 -3.51 0.16
C GLU A 164 16.42 -4.65 1.17
N ILE A 165 17.57 -4.70 1.84
CA ILE A 165 17.85 -5.73 2.84
C ILE A 165 17.30 -5.28 4.20
N ARG A 166 16.76 -6.24 4.95
CA ARG A 166 16.41 -6.06 6.36
C ARG A 166 16.89 -7.27 7.16
N TYR A 167 17.53 -7.01 8.29
CA TYR A 167 18.02 -8.03 9.21
C TYR A 167 17.19 -8.02 10.49
N ARG A 168 16.86 -9.21 10.98
CA ARG A 168 16.07 -9.38 12.21
C ARG A 168 16.32 -10.73 12.86
N VAL A 169 15.97 -10.84 14.14
CA VAL A 169 15.85 -12.11 14.86
C VAL A 169 14.45 -12.33 15.39
N GLU A 170 14.10 -13.59 15.62
CA GLU A 170 12.92 -13.99 16.38
C GLU A 170 13.35 -14.57 17.72
N VAL A 171 12.65 -14.17 18.78
CA VAL A 171 12.96 -14.56 20.17
C VAL A 171 11.72 -15.22 20.76
N GLU A 172 11.91 -16.37 21.40
CA GLU A 172 10.87 -17.06 22.16
C GLU A 172 11.40 -17.38 23.56
N GLY A 173 10.70 -16.89 24.59
CA GLY A 173 11.18 -16.96 25.97
C GLY A 173 12.54 -16.27 26.14
N ALA A 174 13.56 -17.02 26.54
CA ALA A 174 14.92 -16.52 26.80
C ALA A 174 15.93 -16.88 25.68
N GLN A 175 15.47 -17.28 24.49
CA GLN A 175 16.35 -17.78 23.43
C GLN A 175 16.02 -17.19 22.06
N ILE A 176 17.05 -16.95 21.25
CA ILE A 176 16.89 -16.63 19.82
C ILE A 176 16.54 -17.92 19.07
N ILE A 177 15.39 -17.95 18.40
CA ILE A 177 14.92 -19.13 17.65
C ILE A 177 15.20 -19.04 16.14
N GLY A 178 15.52 -17.85 15.62
CA GLY A 178 15.76 -17.66 14.20
C GLY A 178 16.46 -16.35 13.86
N TRP A 179 17.33 -16.40 12.85
CA TRP A 179 18.10 -15.27 12.32
C TRP A 179 17.75 -15.08 10.86
N TYR A 180 17.23 -13.92 10.46
CA TYR A 180 16.65 -13.77 9.13
C TYR A 180 17.25 -12.60 8.35
N VAL A 181 17.51 -12.86 7.07
CA VAL A 181 17.78 -11.84 6.05
C VAL A 181 16.56 -11.75 5.14
N ASP A 182 15.85 -10.62 5.23
CA ASP A 182 14.73 -10.30 4.36
C ASP A 182 15.23 -9.46 3.16
N MET A 183 14.64 -9.65 1.98
CA MET A 183 14.84 -8.80 0.79
C MET A 183 13.49 -8.32 0.25
N ILE A 184 13.19 -7.05 0.43
CA ILE A 184 11.88 -6.43 0.18
C ILE A 184 12.00 -5.26 -0.79
N GLN A 185 10.95 -4.92 -1.54
CA GLN A 185 11.02 -3.88 -2.58
C GLN A 185 11.31 -2.49 -2.03
N LYS A 186 10.75 -2.14 -0.86
CA LYS A 186 10.96 -0.83 -0.23
C LYS A 186 10.68 -0.89 1.27
N ARG A 187 11.58 -0.32 2.09
CA ARG A 187 11.40 -0.07 3.52
C ARG A 187 10.69 1.27 3.76
N GLY A 188 9.90 1.34 4.82
CA GLY A 188 9.12 2.53 5.18
C GLY A 188 7.83 2.69 4.37
N ARG A 189 7.03 3.71 4.71
CA ARG A 189 5.69 3.93 4.13
C ARG A 189 5.50 5.39 3.76
N ASP A 190 4.50 5.66 2.93
CA ASP A 190 3.99 7.03 2.80
C ASP A 190 3.08 7.32 4.00
N THR A 191 3.58 8.13 4.92
CA THR A 191 2.88 8.48 6.17
C THR A 191 2.03 9.74 6.02
N GLY A 192 2.13 10.47 4.90
CA GLY A 192 1.52 11.78 4.73
C GLY A 192 2.15 12.88 5.61
N LYS A 193 3.26 12.58 6.30
CA LYS A 193 4.00 13.53 7.13
C LYS A 193 4.52 14.70 6.28
N GLU A 194 4.21 15.92 6.71
CA GLU A 194 4.72 17.16 6.12
C GLU A 194 5.68 17.86 7.08
N ILE A 195 6.89 18.15 6.60
CA ILE A 195 7.91 18.96 7.27
C ILE A 195 7.82 20.38 6.71
N GLU A 196 7.57 21.37 7.57
CA GLU A 196 7.22 22.74 7.15
C GLU A 196 8.11 23.81 7.81
N LEU A 197 8.50 24.81 7.01
CA LEU A 197 9.19 26.01 7.52
C LEU A 197 8.37 26.71 8.59
N GLY A 198 8.97 26.93 9.75
CA GLY A 198 8.31 27.52 10.93
C GLY A 198 7.63 26.50 11.85
N LYS A 199 7.64 25.20 11.51
CA LYS A 199 7.20 24.11 12.39
C LYS A 199 8.38 23.24 12.82
N ASP A 200 8.89 22.45 11.90
CA ASP A 200 9.88 21.39 12.14
C ASP A 200 11.00 21.38 11.09
N LEU A 201 10.88 22.18 10.02
CA LEU A 201 11.97 22.43 9.09
C LEU A 201 12.93 23.48 9.66
N VAL A 202 14.20 23.11 9.83
CA VAL A 202 15.27 24.04 10.22
C VAL A 202 15.75 24.81 8.99
N GLY A 203 15.97 24.11 7.87
CA GLY A 203 16.35 24.76 6.61
C GLY A 203 16.51 23.78 5.45
N VAL A 204 16.55 24.33 4.23
CA VAL A 204 16.83 23.61 3.00
C VAL A 204 17.92 24.32 2.21
N THR A 205 18.98 23.60 1.87
CA THR A 205 19.99 24.05 0.90
C THR A 205 19.70 23.39 -0.44
N ARG A 206 19.40 24.19 -1.47
CA ARG A 206 19.18 23.73 -2.84
C ARG A 206 20.43 24.03 -3.69
N ILE A 207 21.07 23.00 -4.21
CA ILE A 207 22.33 23.08 -4.97
C ILE A 207 22.05 22.72 -6.43
N GLU A 208 22.38 23.60 -7.36
CA GLU A 208 22.26 23.33 -8.80
C GLU A 208 23.63 22.98 -9.42
N HIS A 209 23.70 21.85 -10.10
CA HIS A 209 24.89 21.40 -10.84
C HIS A 209 24.65 21.55 -12.34
N SER A 210 25.58 22.19 -13.04
CA SER A 210 25.56 22.36 -14.50
C SER A 210 26.53 21.45 -15.25
N ARG A 211 27.28 20.60 -14.53
CA ARG A 211 28.37 19.77 -15.09
C ARG A 211 27.89 18.76 -16.13
N ASP A 212 26.75 18.13 -15.87
CA ASP A 212 26.24 17.03 -16.71
C ASP A 212 25.28 17.51 -17.81
N ILE A 213 25.12 18.84 -17.97
CA ILE A 213 24.25 19.41 -18.99
C ILE A 213 24.82 19.07 -20.38
N CYS A 214 24.01 18.42 -21.21
CA CYS A 214 24.34 18.16 -22.60
C CYS A 214 23.22 18.64 -23.53
N THR A 215 23.64 19.15 -24.69
CA THR A 215 22.75 19.57 -25.78
C THR A 215 22.78 18.57 -26.94
N ALA A 216 23.68 17.57 -26.86
CA ALA A 216 23.76 16.40 -27.72
C ALA A 216 24.19 15.17 -26.91
N LEU A 217 23.60 14.00 -27.16
CA LEU A 217 23.95 12.75 -26.47
C LEU A 217 24.35 11.65 -27.46
N VAL A 218 25.57 11.14 -27.32
CA VAL A 218 26.12 10.00 -28.09
C VAL A 218 25.84 8.71 -27.32
N GLY A 219 25.23 7.72 -27.96
CA GLY A 219 24.93 6.42 -27.34
C GLY A 219 25.61 5.26 -28.04
N PHE A 220 26.21 4.36 -27.26
CA PHE A 220 26.89 3.19 -27.80
C PHE A 220 26.90 1.99 -26.84
N VAL A 221 26.92 0.77 -27.40
CA VAL A 221 27.03 -0.50 -26.67
C VAL A 221 28.05 -1.41 -27.36
N LYS A 222 28.84 -2.17 -26.60
CA LYS A 222 29.72 -3.21 -27.17
C LYS A 222 28.89 -4.49 -27.43
N GLY A 223 28.78 -4.89 -28.68
CA GLY A 223 28.19 -6.17 -29.10
C GLY A 223 29.24 -7.28 -29.22
N GLU A 224 28.82 -8.47 -29.68
CA GLU A 224 29.72 -9.61 -29.90
C GLU A 224 30.85 -9.29 -30.91
N GLY A 225 32.08 -9.69 -30.56
CA GLY A 225 33.26 -9.56 -31.42
C GLY A 225 33.82 -8.14 -31.56
N ASP A 226 33.79 -7.32 -30.50
CA ASP A 226 34.27 -5.92 -30.46
C ASP A 226 33.52 -4.95 -31.40
N LYS A 227 32.37 -5.33 -31.95
CA LYS A 227 31.52 -4.42 -32.74
C LYS A 227 30.73 -3.47 -31.85
N VAL A 228 30.87 -2.17 -32.08
CA VAL A 228 30.10 -1.14 -31.38
C VAL A 228 28.75 -0.94 -32.07
N ILE A 229 27.66 -1.01 -31.32
CA ILE A 229 26.29 -0.73 -31.76
C ILE A 229 25.99 0.74 -31.45
N THR A 230 25.61 1.51 -32.47
CA THR A 230 25.22 2.93 -32.40
C THR A 230 23.85 3.14 -33.05
N ILE A 231 23.33 4.37 -32.99
CA ILE A 231 22.07 4.77 -33.66
C ILE A 231 22.24 5.27 -35.10
N GLU A 232 23.48 5.30 -35.63
CA GLU A 232 23.79 5.92 -36.94
C GLU A 232 22.94 5.37 -38.08
N SER A 233 22.71 4.04 -38.05
CA SER A 233 21.88 3.32 -39.04
C SER A 233 20.43 3.81 -39.10
N MET A 234 19.93 4.45 -38.04
CA MET A 234 18.56 4.96 -37.97
C MET A 234 18.45 6.48 -37.88
N ASN A 235 19.55 7.17 -37.58
CA ASN A 235 19.56 8.62 -37.34
C ASN A 235 20.37 9.37 -38.39
N LYS A 236 20.09 9.10 -39.68
CA LYS A 236 20.71 9.79 -40.83
C LYS A 236 22.25 9.77 -40.79
N GLY A 237 22.86 8.72 -40.24
CA GLY A 237 24.32 8.60 -40.10
C GLY A 237 24.93 9.34 -38.91
N LEU A 238 24.12 9.93 -38.01
CA LEU A 238 24.60 10.60 -36.80
C LEU A 238 24.54 9.68 -35.57
N PRO A 239 25.61 9.55 -34.78
CA PRO A 239 25.64 8.68 -33.59
C PRO A 239 25.01 9.34 -32.34
N TYR A 240 24.43 10.53 -32.47
CA TYR A 240 23.89 11.30 -31.37
C TYR A 240 22.54 11.94 -31.68
N ILE A 241 21.76 12.19 -30.63
CA ILE A 241 20.53 12.99 -30.67
C ILE A 241 20.78 14.38 -30.08
N VAL A 242 19.96 15.35 -30.44
CA VAL A 242 20.10 16.77 -30.00
C VAL A 242 18.79 17.30 -29.42
N ASP A 243 18.90 18.29 -28.54
CA ASP A 243 17.76 19.05 -28.03
C ASP A 243 17.93 20.55 -28.37
N ALA A 244 16.97 21.10 -29.12
CA ALA A 244 17.05 22.47 -29.64
C ALA A 244 16.90 23.54 -28.55
N ASP A 245 16.06 23.29 -27.55
CA ASP A 245 15.81 24.23 -26.45
C ASP A 245 16.98 24.25 -25.47
N ALA A 246 17.58 23.08 -25.21
CA ALA A 246 18.82 22.97 -24.48
C ALA A 246 19.97 23.65 -25.24
N PHE A 247 20.05 23.46 -26.56
CA PHE A 247 21.05 24.14 -27.38
C PHE A 247 20.91 25.66 -27.29
N GLN A 248 19.72 26.23 -27.47
CA GLN A 248 19.52 27.68 -27.35
C GLN A 248 19.93 28.24 -25.99
N ARG A 249 19.67 27.50 -24.91
CA ARG A 249 20.00 27.94 -23.54
C ARG A 249 21.46 27.76 -23.16
N TRP A 250 22.10 26.69 -23.60
CA TRP A 250 23.39 26.24 -23.06
C TRP A 250 24.52 26.21 -24.09
N ASN A 251 24.27 26.52 -25.36
CA ASN A 251 25.35 26.57 -26.35
C ASN A 251 26.39 27.62 -25.98
N GLU A 252 27.65 27.29 -26.24
CA GLU A 252 28.76 28.21 -26.12
C GLU A 252 29.30 28.43 -27.54
N HIS A 253 29.14 29.64 -28.07
CA HIS A 253 29.52 29.99 -29.44
C HIS A 253 28.89 29.08 -30.52
N GLY A 254 27.63 28.66 -30.32
CA GLY A 254 26.94 27.78 -31.27
C GLY A 254 27.45 26.33 -31.30
N GLN A 255 28.23 25.89 -30.31
CA GLN A 255 28.70 24.51 -30.20
C GLN A 255 27.80 23.67 -29.28
N HIS A 256 27.61 22.40 -29.63
CA HIS A 256 26.92 21.44 -28.77
C HIS A 256 27.80 21.02 -27.59
N LYS A 257 27.19 20.79 -26.42
CA LYS A 257 27.80 20.12 -25.28
C LYS A 257 27.46 18.63 -25.37
N PHE A 258 28.45 17.79 -25.69
CA PHE A 258 28.25 16.36 -25.90
C PHE A 258 28.33 15.56 -24.60
N GLY A 259 27.32 14.73 -24.36
CA GLY A 259 27.33 13.67 -23.36
C GLY A 259 27.50 12.29 -23.99
N PHE A 260 28.00 11.33 -23.22
CA PHE A 260 28.15 9.93 -23.63
C PHE A 260 27.25 9.04 -22.76
N TYR A 261 26.66 8.02 -23.37
CA TYR A 261 25.75 7.08 -22.71
C TYR A 261 25.94 5.64 -23.20
N THR A 262 26.14 4.73 -22.26
CA THR A 262 26.13 3.28 -22.49
C THR A 262 25.11 2.67 -21.55
N PRO A 263 23.99 2.10 -22.06
CA PRO A 263 23.02 1.41 -21.22
C PRO A 263 23.63 0.21 -20.48
N GLU A 264 23.37 0.10 -19.18
CA GLU A 264 23.61 -1.12 -18.40
C GLU A 264 22.40 -2.05 -18.58
N THR A 265 22.52 -3.07 -19.43
CA THR A 265 21.46 -4.06 -19.70
C THR A 265 22.02 -5.49 -19.72
N GLU A 266 21.21 -6.45 -19.28
CA GLU A 266 21.50 -7.90 -19.39
C GLU A 266 21.09 -8.48 -20.76
N GLU A 267 20.37 -7.71 -21.59
CA GLU A 267 20.01 -8.11 -22.95
C GLU A 267 21.25 -8.11 -23.85
N LEU A 268 21.75 -9.31 -24.18
CA LEU A 268 22.83 -9.51 -25.14
C LEU A 268 22.47 -9.03 -26.56
N ASP A 269 21.18 -8.85 -26.87
CA ASP A 269 20.64 -8.46 -28.17
C ASP A 269 20.18 -6.98 -28.21
N MET A 270 21.05 -6.04 -27.82
CA MET A 270 20.76 -4.60 -27.95
C MET A 270 20.59 -4.18 -29.42
N THR A 271 19.46 -3.57 -29.77
CA THR A 271 19.21 -3.04 -31.13
C THR A 271 19.39 -1.52 -31.21
N PRO A 272 19.76 -0.94 -32.38
CA PRO A 272 19.82 0.52 -32.58
C PRO A 272 18.53 1.25 -32.21
N LYS A 273 17.37 0.62 -32.44
CA LYS A 273 16.06 1.18 -32.07
C LYS A 273 15.86 1.26 -30.57
N ARG A 274 16.23 0.22 -29.84
CA ARG A 274 16.17 0.23 -28.37
C ARG A 274 17.13 1.24 -27.78
N LEU A 275 18.35 1.30 -28.32
CA LEU A 275 19.37 2.28 -27.93
C LEU A 275 18.88 3.72 -28.12
N LEU A 276 18.25 4.03 -29.26
CA LEU A 276 17.68 5.36 -29.52
C LEU A 276 16.64 5.76 -28.47
N THR A 277 15.72 4.86 -28.10
CA THR A 277 14.73 5.14 -27.05
C THR A 277 15.37 5.40 -25.68
N LEU A 278 16.40 4.62 -25.32
CA LEU A 278 17.13 4.83 -24.07
C LEU A 278 17.91 6.14 -24.09
N MET A 279 18.50 6.51 -25.22
CA MET A 279 19.15 7.80 -25.43
C MET A 279 18.17 8.96 -25.28
N GLU A 280 16.99 8.90 -25.88
CA GLU A 280 15.97 9.96 -25.76
C GLU A 280 15.51 10.17 -24.31
N ILE A 281 15.36 9.08 -23.55
CA ILE A 281 15.05 9.14 -22.12
C ILE A 281 16.20 9.78 -21.34
N GLU A 282 17.43 9.40 -21.65
CA GLU A 282 18.61 9.89 -20.93
C GLU A 282 18.93 11.35 -21.27
N LEU A 283 18.81 11.77 -22.53
CA LEU A 283 19.02 13.17 -22.94
C LEU A 283 18.06 14.09 -22.18
N LYS A 284 16.79 13.71 -22.05
CA LYS A 284 15.79 14.48 -21.29
C LYS A 284 16.17 14.70 -19.81
N LYS A 285 16.99 13.83 -19.21
CA LYS A 285 17.48 14.02 -17.83
C LYS A 285 18.64 15.03 -17.74
N ARG A 286 19.32 15.28 -18.86
CA ARG A 286 20.58 16.03 -18.94
C ARG A 286 20.46 17.36 -19.71
N VAL A 287 19.26 17.77 -20.14
CA VAL A 287 19.03 19.06 -20.83
C VAL A 287 18.94 20.28 -19.89
N ASN A 288 18.81 20.05 -18.58
CA ASN A 288 18.71 21.08 -17.55
C ASN A 288 19.77 20.83 -16.46
N SER A 289 20.07 21.85 -15.65
CA SER A 289 20.88 21.66 -14.44
C SER A 289 20.22 20.61 -13.52
N SER A 290 21.03 19.70 -12.98
CA SER A 290 20.56 18.75 -11.98
C SER A 290 20.55 19.43 -10.62
N VAL A 291 19.55 19.16 -9.81
CA VAL A 291 19.39 19.79 -8.49
C VAL A 291 19.59 18.74 -7.41
N SER A 292 20.37 19.07 -6.38
CA SER A 292 20.45 18.29 -5.14
C SER A 292 19.99 19.14 -3.96
N TYR A 293 19.50 18.50 -2.91
CA TYR A 293 19.02 19.18 -1.72
C TYR A 293 19.74 18.62 -0.50
N GLU A 294 19.95 19.49 0.48
CA GLU A 294 20.29 19.12 1.85
C GLU A 294 19.19 19.72 2.74
N VAL A 295 18.59 18.89 3.59
CA VAL A 295 17.44 19.27 4.40
C VAL A 295 17.75 18.97 5.85
N GLU A 296 17.62 19.98 6.69
CA GLU A 296 17.74 19.86 8.14
C GLU A 296 16.36 20.01 8.77
N ALA A 297 15.93 19.01 9.54
CA ALA A 297 14.63 18.99 10.19
C ALA A 297 14.74 18.45 11.62
N GLN A 298 13.90 19.00 12.52
CA GLN A 298 13.81 18.54 13.90
C GLN A 298 12.73 17.46 14.04
N SER A 299 13.06 16.37 14.74
CA SER A 299 12.09 15.33 15.09
C SER A 299 11.15 15.80 16.21
N ILE A 300 9.96 16.29 15.88
CA ILE A 300 9.01 16.81 16.90
C ILE A 300 8.02 15.75 17.42
N GLY A 301 7.81 14.66 16.67
CA GLY A 301 6.77 13.66 16.98
C GLY A 301 6.93 13.02 18.35
N ARG A 302 8.14 12.59 18.71
CA ARG A 302 8.40 11.96 20.03
C ARG A 302 8.53 12.98 21.16
N ILE A 303 8.99 14.19 20.87
CA ILE A 303 9.12 15.26 21.86
C ILE A 303 7.74 15.66 22.40
N PHE A 304 6.74 15.76 21.52
CA PHE A 304 5.39 16.19 21.88
C PHE A 304 4.34 15.06 21.93
N GLY A 305 4.74 13.81 21.70
CA GLY A 305 3.82 12.66 21.70
C GLY A 305 2.80 12.67 20.54
N LEU A 306 3.18 13.22 19.38
CA LEU A 306 2.32 13.38 18.20
C LEU A 306 2.57 12.22 17.22
N GLU A 307 1.72 11.20 17.26
CA GLU A 307 1.89 10.00 16.41
C GLU A 307 1.92 10.30 14.90
N HIS A 308 1.14 11.29 14.45
CA HIS A 308 1.09 11.72 13.05
C HIS A 308 2.32 12.53 12.61
N GLU A 309 3.14 12.97 13.56
CA GLU A 309 4.39 13.69 13.31
C GLU A 309 5.63 12.77 13.40
N LEU A 310 5.43 11.46 13.60
CA LEU A 310 6.53 10.48 13.67
C LEU A 310 7.18 10.29 12.30
N ILE A 311 8.50 10.17 12.32
CA ILE A 311 9.35 9.90 11.16
C ILE A 311 10.04 8.56 11.43
N ASN A 312 9.99 7.64 10.47
CA ASN A 312 10.64 6.33 10.58
C ASN A 312 11.53 6.01 9.40
N GLU A 313 12.32 4.97 9.58
CA GLU A 313 13.25 4.43 8.59
C GLU A 313 12.56 4.12 7.25
N GLY A 314 13.02 4.80 6.20
CA GLY A 314 12.52 4.64 4.83
C GLY A 314 11.20 5.32 4.51
N ASP A 315 10.59 6.06 5.45
CA ASP A 315 9.33 6.75 5.21
C ASP A 315 9.46 7.76 4.05
N THR A 316 8.38 7.92 3.31
CA THR A 316 8.27 8.97 2.29
C THR A 316 7.54 10.15 2.92
N ILE A 317 8.18 11.33 2.88
CA ILE A 317 7.72 12.55 3.52
C ILE A 317 7.60 13.68 2.49
N LYS A 318 6.86 14.72 2.84
CA LYS A 318 6.80 15.97 2.07
C LYS A 318 7.48 17.08 2.84
N ILE A 319 8.18 17.94 2.12
CA ILE A 319 8.89 19.09 2.68
C ILE A 319 8.37 20.33 1.99
N LYS A 320 8.03 21.34 2.78
CA LYS A 320 7.46 22.60 2.32
C LYS A 320 8.25 23.75 2.90
N ASP A 321 9.04 24.37 2.04
CA ASP A 321 9.80 25.58 2.35
C ASP A 321 9.17 26.77 1.63
N THR A 322 8.46 27.61 2.40
CA THR A 322 7.83 28.82 1.88
C THR A 322 8.76 30.04 1.88
N GLY A 323 10.01 29.89 2.32
CA GLY A 323 11.03 30.96 2.32
C GLY A 323 11.71 31.14 0.97
N PHE A 324 11.74 30.10 0.12
CA PHE A 324 12.19 30.23 -1.27
C PHE A 324 11.22 31.07 -2.12
N THR A 325 11.76 31.78 -3.11
CA THR A 325 10.97 32.46 -4.15
C THR A 325 11.40 31.95 -5.53
N PRO A 326 10.60 31.10 -6.20
CA PRO A 326 9.28 30.58 -5.81
C PRO A 326 9.34 29.59 -4.64
N LYS A 327 8.18 29.34 -4.00
CA LYS A 327 8.08 28.40 -2.86
C LYS A 327 8.52 27.00 -3.28
N LEU A 328 9.29 26.33 -2.42
CA LEU A 328 9.84 25.02 -2.70
C LEU A 328 9.00 23.93 -2.03
N TYR A 329 8.58 22.94 -2.82
CA TYR A 329 7.88 21.75 -2.35
C TYR A 329 8.64 20.52 -2.81
N LEU A 330 9.04 19.66 -1.87
CA LEU A 330 9.77 18.43 -2.16
C LEU A 330 8.98 17.23 -1.63
N GLU A 331 9.05 16.12 -2.34
CA GLU A 331 8.88 14.78 -1.76
C GLU A 331 10.28 14.22 -1.53
N ALA A 332 10.51 13.60 -0.37
CA ALA A 332 11.79 13.02 -0.03
C ALA A 332 11.60 11.73 0.78
N ARG A 333 12.64 10.91 0.83
CA ARG A 333 12.66 9.68 1.61
C ARG A 333 13.64 9.81 2.78
N VAL A 334 13.30 9.27 3.93
CA VAL A 334 14.22 9.19 5.07
C VAL A 334 15.24 8.08 4.81
N ILE A 335 16.50 8.43 4.60
CA ILE A 335 17.55 7.49 4.15
C ILE A 335 18.55 7.12 5.24
N ALA A 336 18.68 7.95 6.26
CA ALA A 336 19.48 7.69 7.46
C ALA A 336 18.88 8.40 8.67
N GLY A 337 19.28 7.98 9.87
CA GLY A 337 18.87 8.66 11.08
C GLY A 337 19.64 8.24 12.33
N ASP A 338 19.71 9.18 13.26
CA ASP A 338 20.11 8.97 14.64
C ASP A 338 18.85 8.94 15.50
N GLU A 339 18.70 7.90 16.32
CA GLU A 339 17.56 7.72 17.22
C GLU A 339 18.03 7.43 18.64
N SER A 340 17.50 8.16 19.62
CA SER A 340 17.73 7.87 21.04
C SER A 340 16.42 7.49 21.72
N PHE A 341 16.39 6.35 22.40
CA PHE A 341 15.22 5.96 23.16
C PHE A 341 15.04 6.85 24.40
N THR A 342 16.13 7.11 25.12
CA THR A 342 16.13 7.84 26.41
C THR A 342 16.07 9.36 26.25
N ASP A 343 16.60 9.92 25.16
CA ASP A 343 16.50 11.35 24.84
C ASP A 343 16.02 11.59 23.38
N PRO A 344 14.70 11.61 23.12
CA PRO A 344 14.16 11.83 21.79
C PRO A 344 14.52 13.19 21.17
N THR A 345 15.08 14.14 21.93
CA THR A 345 15.53 15.43 21.38
C THR A 345 16.80 15.29 20.53
N GLN A 346 17.53 14.19 20.68
CA GLN A 346 18.69 13.84 19.85
C GLN A 346 18.31 13.22 18.51
N ASP A 347 17.04 12.90 18.27
CA ASP A 347 16.60 12.26 17.03
C ASP A 347 16.86 13.18 15.83
N LYS A 348 17.65 12.71 14.86
CA LYS A 348 18.00 13.41 13.62
C LYS A 348 17.79 12.51 12.42
N TYR A 349 17.37 13.08 11.30
CA TYR A 349 17.11 12.32 10.08
C TYR A 349 17.74 12.99 8.87
N GLU A 350 18.23 12.15 7.96
CA GLU A 350 18.73 12.57 6.67
C GLU A 350 17.76 12.14 5.58
N PHE A 351 17.57 13.02 4.61
CA PHE A 351 16.62 12.82 3.52
C PHE A 351 17.33 12.67 2.18
N GLY A 352 16.75 11.87 1.30
CA GLY A 352 17.25 11.60 -0.04
C GLY A 352 16.12 11.34 -1.02
N ASP A 353 16.46 10.87 -2.22
CA ASP A 353 15.50 10.58 -3.29
C ASP A 353 14.53 11.75 -3.58
N TYR A 354 15.06 12.97 -3.53
CA TYR A 354 14.27 14.19 -3.65
C TYR A 354 13.55 14.30 -5.00
N ARG A 355 12.27 14.65 -4.94
CA ARG A 355 11.45 15.02 -6.11
C ARG A 355 10.81 16.38 -5.89
N GLU A 356 11.22 17.38 -6.67
CA GLU A 356 10.60 18.71 -6.64
C GLU A 356 9.17 18.65 -7.22
N ILE A 357 8.20 19.14 -6.45
CA ILE A 357 6.80 19.23 -6.87
C ILE A 357 6.57 20.63 -7.43
N VAL A 358 6.61 20.73 -8.75
CA VAL A 358 6.45 22.01 -9.47
C VAL A 358 4.96 22.30 -9.71
N ASN A 359 4.50 23.48 -9.29
CA ASN A 359 3.16 23.97 -9.63
C ASN A 359 3.14 24.51 -11.07
N GLN A 360 2.63 23.73 -12.02
CA GLN A 360 2.56 24.09 -13.45
C GLN A 360 1.83 25.42 -13.71
N ASN A 361 0.91 25.84 -12.83
CA ASN A 361 0.18 27.11 -12.98
C ASN A 361 1.04 28.35 -12.70
N GLU A 362 2.04 28.27 -11.81
CA GLU A 362 2.96 29.39 -11.56
C GLU A 362 3.92 29.62 -12.73
N GLU A 363 4.38 28.55 -13.37
CA GLU A 363 5.22 28.63 -14.57
C GLU A 363 4.45 29.23 -15.75
N LEU A 364 3.20 28.82 -15.95
CA LEU A 364 2.30 29.43 -16.94
C LEU A 364 2.07 30.92 -16.66
N ARG A 365 1.96 31.33 -15.40
CA ARG A 365 1.77 32.73 -15.00
C ARG A 365 3.03 33.58 -15.23
N LYS A 366 4.24 33.03 -15.05
CA LYS A 366 5.50 33.70 -15.41
C LYS A 366 5.59 33.91 -16.92
N ILE A 367 5.26 32.90 -17.72
CA ILE A 367 5.21 32.99 -19.19
C ILE A 367 4.19 34.05 -19.62
N TYR A 368 2.98 34.02 -19.05
CA TYR A 368 1.92 35.01 -19.29
C TYR A 368 2.38 36.44 -18.97
N ASN A 369 3.00 36.68 -17.81
CA ASN A 369 3.49 38.01 -17.44
C ASN A 369 4.62 38.50 -18.36
N ARG A 370 5.51 37.61 -18.82
CA ARG A 370 6.57 37.92 -19.78
C ARG A 370 5.98 38.35 -21.14
N ILE A 371 4.94 37.64 -21.59
CA ILE A 371 4.21 37.95 -22.82
C ILE A 371 3.45 39.28 -22.66
N LEU A 372 2.78 39.51 -21.53
CA LEU A 372 2.05 40.75 -21.25
C LEU A 372 2.97 41.97 -21.25
N SER A 373 4.15 41.87 -20.62
CA SER A 373 5.17 42.93 -20.65
C SER A 373 5.72 43.18 -22.05
N SER A 374 5.85 42.14 -22.89
CA SER A 374 6.28 42.30 -24.29
C SER A 374 5.21 42.89 -25.21
N LEU A 375 3.92 42.75 -24.87
CA LEU A 375 2.78 43.24 -25.65
C LEU A 375 2.30 44.64 -25.19
N GLY A 376 2.75 45.12 -24.04
CA GLY A 376 2.39 46.44 -23.48
C GLY A 376 2.94 47.64 -24.26
N ASN A 377 3.96 47.46 -25.11
CA ASN A 377 4.60 48.55 -25.87
C ASN A 377 3.93 48.85 -27.22
N LYS A 378 2.60 48.70 -27.30
CA LYS A 378 1.79 49.09 -28.48
C LYS A 378 1.99 50.56 -28.86
N GLN A 379 2.13 51.43 -27.86
CA GLN A 379 2.31 52.86 -28.05
C GLN A 379 3.70 53.19 -28.58
N GLU A 380 4.75 52.53 -28.09
CA GLU A 380 6.14 52.82 -28.50
C GLU A 380 6.42 52.47 -29.96
N ILE A 381 5.85 51.36 -30.46
CA ILE A 381 5.97 50.96 -31.87
C ILE A 381 5.14 51.88 -32.78
N ILE A 382 3.94 52.28 -32.36
CA ILE A 382 3.12 53.26 -33.09
C ILE A 382 3.78 54.64 -33.10
N ASP A 383 4.38 55.06 -31.99
CA ASP A 383 5.10 56.33 -31.87
C ASP A 383 6.37 56.34 -32.72
N GLN A 384 7.10 55.21 -32.83
CA GLN A 384 8.24 55.06 -33.74
C GLN A 384 7.80 55.11 -35.21
N LEU A 385 6.66 54.48 -35.55
CA LEU A 385 6.11 54.49 -36.91
C LEU A 385 5.57 55.88 -37.30
N ASP A 386 4.87 56.56 -36.40
CA ASP A 386 4.39 57.93 -36.60
C ASP A 386 5.57 58.92 -36.68
N LYS A 387 6.66 58.69 -35.93
CA LYS A 387 7.90 59.47 -36.07
C LYS A 387 8.55 59.27 -37.44
N LEU A 388 8.66 58.02 -37.94
CA LEU A 388 9.17 57.73 -39.28
C LEU A 388 8.29 58.32 -40.39
N VAL A 389 6.96 58.25 -40.25
CA VAL A 389 6.01 58.87 -41.20
C VAL A 389 6.07 60.40 -41.14
N LYS A 390 6.31 60.99 -39.96
CA LYS A 390 6.49 62.43 -39.78
C LYS A 390 7.82 62.91 -40.39
N ASP A 391 8.92 62.21 -40.14
CA ASP A 391 10.24 62.53 -40.72
C ASP A 391 10.22 62.43 -42.25
N ALA A 392 9.53 61.42 -42.81
CA ALA A 392 9.32 61.29 -44.25
C ALA A 392 8.47 62.44 -44.83
N ASN A 393 7.41 62.86 -44.14
CA ASN A 393 6.58 64.01 -44.55
C ASN A 393 7.31 65.36 -44.41
N GLU A 394 8.12 65.55 -43.38
CA GLU A 394 8.95 66.75 -43.22
C GLU A 394 10.01 66.84 -44.31
N THR A 395 10.65 65.72 -44.66
CA THR A 395 11.61 65.65 -45.77
C THR A 395 10.95 65.99 -47.11
N ALA A 396 9.78 65.43 -47.41
CA ALA A 396 9.02 65.76 -48.62
C ALA A 396 8.54 67.22 -48.65
N SER A 397 8.17 67.78 -47.49
CA SER A 397 7.77 69.18 -47.34
C SER A 397 8.95 70.15 -47.54
N ASN A 398 10.13 69.80 -47.03
CA ASN A 398 11.35 70.57 -47.25
C ASN A 398 11.78 70.55 -48.72
N ALA A 399 11.73 69.40 -49.39
CA ALA A 399 11.97 69.30 -50.83
C ALA A 399 10.97 70.15 -51.66
N LYS A 400 9.70 70.22 -51.23
CA LYS A 400 8.70 71.11 -51.85
C LYS A 400 9.05 72.60 -51.64
N LYS A 401 9.48 72.99 -50.44
CA LYS A 401 9.91 74.38 -50.15
C LYS A 401 11.16 74.76 -50.96
N GLU A 402 12.14 73.87 -51.07
CA GLU A 402 13.33 74.08 -51.89
C GLU A 402 12.99 74.22 -53.38
N SER A 403 12.06 73.41 -53.88
CA SER A 403 11.51 73.51 -55.24
C SER A 403 10.75 74.83 -55.46
N GLU A 404 9.94 75.28 -54.50
CA GLU A 404 9.25 76.59 -54.55
C GLU A 404 10.22 77.77 -54.49
N ALA A 405 11.31 77.66 -53.71
CA ALA A 405 12.38 78.66 -53.66
C ALA A 405 13.16 78.73 -54.99
N ALA A 406 13.46 77.59 -55.61
CA ALA A 406 14.08 77.53 -56.93
C ALA A 406 13.18 78.13 -58.02
N LYS A 407 11.85 77.89 -57.93
CA LYS A 407 10.85 78.52 -58.81
C LYS A 407 10.82 80.03 -58.66
N ALA A 408 10.79 80.55 -57.42
CA ALA A 408 10.80 81.99 -57.16
C ALA A 408 12.10 82.66 -57.65
N LEU A 409 13.24 81.97 -57.56
CA LEU A 409 14.52 82.43 -58.11
C LEU A 409 14.47 82.48 -59.64
N ALA A 410 13.90 81.47 -60.30
CA ALA A 410 13.70 81.44 -61.74
C ALA A 410 12.75 82.54 -62.24
N GLU A 411 11.66 82.82 -61.51
CA GLU A 411 10.74 83.93 -61.79
C GLU A 411 11.41 85.30 -61.63
N LYS A 412 12.27 85.50 -60.61
CA LYS A 412 13.09 86.72 -60.47
C LYS A 412 14.09 86.90 -61.60
N VAL A 413 14.73 85.83 -62.07
CA VAL A 413 15.60 85.86 -63.25
C VAL A 413 14.79 86.25 -64.50
N GLN A 414 13.56 85.74 -64.64
CA GLN A 414 12.63 86.09 -65.71
C GLN A 414 12.22 87.57 -65.70
N GLU A 415 11.95 88.14 -64.52
CA GLU A 415 11.61 89.56 -64.35
C GLU A 415 12.79 90.48 -64.71
N ASN A 416 14.02 90.10 -64.34
CA ASN A 416 15.23 90.80 -64.75
C ASN A 416 15.46 90.77 -66.28
N ILE A 417 15.13 89.66 -66.96
CA ILE A 417 15.22 89.56 -68.42
C ILE A 417 14.18 90.48 -69.11
N LYS A 418 12.98 90.59 -68.55
CA LYS A 418 11.89 91.43 -69.09
C LYS A 418 12.16 92.93 -68.93
N ASN A 419 12.84 93.33 -67.85
CA ASN A 419 13.10 94.75 -67.52
C ASN A 419 14.34 95.34 -68.20
N ASN A 420 15.13 94.53 -68.91
CA ASN A 420 16.35 94.95 -69.61
C ASN A 420 16.24 94.91 -71.15
N THR A 421 15.04 94.84 -71.72
CA THR A 421 14.83 94.95 -73.17
C THR A 421 15.07 96.39 -73.67
N VAL A 422 16.04 96.54 -74.57
CA VAL A 422 16.40 97.80 -75.25
C VAL A 422 15.65 97.94 -76.57
N GLU A 423 15.10 99.13 -76.86
CA GLU A 423 14.45 99.43 -78.14
C GLU A 423 15.49 99.63 -79.25
N ILE A 424 15.35 98.90 -80.35
CA ILE A 424 16.19 99.01 -81.54
C ILE A 424 15.45 99.85 -82.59
N ILE A 425 15.99 101.03 -82.90
CA ILE A 425 15.45 101.93 -83.92
C ILE A 425 16.23 101.69 -85.22
N GLU A 426 15.54 101.34 -86.31
CA GLU A 426 16.16 101.12 -87.64
C GLU A 426 15.92 102.34 -88.54
N SER A 427 17.00 103.03 -88.93
CA SER A 427 16.91 104.22 -89.79
C SER A 427 18.24 104.48 -90.50
N LYS A 428 18.21 105.18 -91.64
CA LYS A 428 19.43 105.60 -92.36
C LYS A 428 20.23 106.68 -91.63
N ASN A 429 19.55 107.55 -90.87
CA ASN A 429 20.19 108.64 -90.12
C ASN A 429 20.10 108.34 -88.62
N PRO A 430 21.08 108.79 -87.80
CA PRO A 430 21.05 108.58 -86.36
C PRO A 430 19.79 109.21 -85.74
N PRO A 431 19.04 108.50 -84.89
CA PRO A 431 17.92 109.10 -84.16
C PRO A 431 18.44 110.18 -83.19
N THR A 432 17.68 111.27 -83.03
CA THR A 432 18.09 112.47 -82.26
C THR A 432 17.17 112.83 -81.10
N THR A 433 16.03 112.15 -80.95
CA THR A 433 15.04 112.37 -79.88
C THR A 433 14.72 111.05 -79.17
N GLY A 434 14.40 111.12 -77.88
CA GLY A 434 14.05 109.93 -77.08
C GLY A 434 15.23 109.02 -76.68
N LEU A 435 16.47 109.46 -76.87
CA LEU A 435 17.66 108.65 -76.60
C LEU A 435 17.93 108.51 -75.10
N LYS A 436 18.16 107.27 -74.64
CA LYS A 436 18.56 106.95 -73.26
C LYS A 436 19.97 106.34 -73.27
N PRO A 437 20.93 106.91 -72.53
CA PRO A 437 22.30 106.39 -72.45
C PRO A 437 22.32 104.89 -72.13
N TYR A 438 23.10 104.13 -72.90
CA TYR A 438 23.30 102.67 -72.82
C TYR A 438 22.02 101.83 -72.92
N LYS A 439 20.91 102.41 -73.38
CA LYS A 439 19.61 101.72 -73.52
C LYS A 439 18.92 101.94 -74.86
N THR A 440 19.43 102.81 -75.71
CA THR A 440 18.93 102.99 -77.08
C THR A 440 19.92 102.39 -78.08
N LEU A 441 19.45 101.46 -78.90
CA LEU A 441 20.21 100.86 -79.98
C LEU A 441 19.72 101.42 -81.33
N TRP A 442 20.64 101.82 -82.18
CA TRP A 442 20.38 102.26 -83.54
C TRP A 442 20.99 101.26 -84.51
N ARG A 443 20.16 100.76 -85.42
CA ARG A 443 20.63 99.95 -86.55
C ARG A 443 20.87 100.86 -87.74
N ASP A 444 22.13 101.21 -87.96
CA ASP A 444 22.58 102.09 -89.03
C ASP A 444 22.57 101.35 -90.38
N ILE A 445 21.56 101.64 -91.21
CA ILE A 445 21.37 101.04 -92.53
C ILE A 445 21.79 101.99 -93.68
N SER A 446 22.57 103.04 -93.39
CA SER A 446 23.01 104.02 -94.39
C SER A 446 23.77 103.39 -95.56
N ASN A 447 24.52 102.30 -95.33
CA ASN A 447 25.32 101.58 -96.33
C ASN A 447 24.65 100.30 -96.89
N GLY A 448 23.33 100.17 -96.77
CA GLY A 448 22.58 98.98 -97.20
C GLY A 448 22.38 97.97 -96.07
N LYS A 449 21.51 96.98 -96.30
CA LYS A 449 21.24 95.91 -95.31
C LYS A 449 22.23 94.75 -95.50
N PRO A 450 22.74 94.14 -94.41
CA PRO A 450 22.37 94.37 -93.02
C PRO A 450 23.17 95.53 -92.38
N GLY A 451 22.47 96.48 -91.74
CA GLY A 451 23.09 97.63 -91.07
C GLY A 451 23.85 97.28 -89.79
N ILE A 452 24.75 98.17 -89.35
CA ILE A 452 25.61 97.99 -88.16
C ILE A 452 24.87 98.47 -86.91
N LEU A 453 24.88 97.68 -85.84
CA LEU A 453 24.23 98.02 -84.58
C LEU A 453 25.14 98.92 -83.72
N LYS A 454 24.65 100.11 -83.39
CA LYS A 454 25.33 101.09 -82.54
C LYS A 454 24.50 101.39 -81.29
N ILE A 455 25.15 101.60 -80.14
CA ILE A 455 24.49 102.00 -78.89
C ILE A 455 24.75 103.47 -78.59
N TRP A 456 23.73 104.17 -78.08
CA TRP A 456 23.87 105.55 -77.64
C TRP A 456 24.51 105.57 -76.26
N THR A 457 25.70 106.13 -76.10
CA THR A 457 26.40 106.19 -74.80
C THR A 457 25.97 107.38 -73.92
N GLY A 458 25.15 108.28 -74.47
CA GLY A 458 24.79 109.56 -73.86
C GLY A 458 25.45 110.76 -74.55
N GLU A 459 26.57 110.53 -75.22
CA GLU A 459 27.34 111.56 -75.93
C GLU A 459 27.59 111.19 -77.41
N ALA A 460 27.77 109.91 -77.73
CA ALA A 460 28.02 109.42 -79.09
C ALA A 460 27.40 108.03 -79.36
N TRP A 461 27.38 107.63 -80.64
CA TRP A 461 26.96 106.29 -81.07
C TRP A 461 28.17 105.37 -81.27
N GLU A 462 28.28 104.29 -80.50
CA GLU A 462 29.39 103.32 -80.56
C GLU A 462 28.94 101.94 -81.06
N SER A 463 29.80 101.22 -81.80
CA SER A 463 29.49 99.91 -82.39
C SER A 463 29.48 98.81 -81.33
N VAL A 464 28.46 97.94 -81.34
CA VAL A 464 28.30 96.86 -80.35
C VAL A 464 28.79 95.52 -80.91
N VAL A 465 29.64 94.81 -80.15
CA VAL A 465 30.02 93.41 -80.40
C VAL A 465 29.63 92.59 -79.16
N PRO A 466 28.65 91.66 -79.22
CA PRO A 466 28.25 90.87 -78.06
C PRO A 466 28.96 89.51 -78.01
N ASP A 467 29.57 89.19 -76.86
CA ASP A 467 29.89 87.82 -76.42
C ASP A 467 29.04 87.48 -75.18
N VAL A 468 28.04 86.62 -75.35
CA VAL A 468 27.09 86.21 -74.28
C VAL A 468 26.65 84.74 -74.42
N GLU A 469 27.29 83.97 -75.29
CA GLU A 469 26.84 82.62 -75.65
C GLU A 469 27.44 81.51 -74.76
N SER A 470 28.57 81.78 -74.10
CA SER A 470 29.27 80.83 -73.22
C SER A 470 28.63 80.69 -71.82
N VAL A 471 28.16 81.79 -71.21
CA VAL A 471 27.65 81.78 -69.81
C VAL A 471 26.25 81.16 -69.68
N LYS A 472 25.42 81.18 -70.74
CA LYS A 472 24.05 80.65 -70.71
C LYS A 472 23.96 79.13 -70.82
N LYS A 473 24.87 78.48 -71.55
CA LYS A 473 24.75 77.04 -71.86
C LYS A 473 25.32 76.16 -70.74
N GLU A 474 26.36 76.62 -70.06
CA GLU A 474 27.03 75.89 -68.98
C GLU A 474 26.18 75.87 -67.69
N THR A 475 25.59 77.02 -67.33
CA THR A 475 24.73 77.15 -66.14
C THR A 475 23.44 76.32 -66.25
N LEU A 476 22.83 76.25 -67.43
CA LEU A 476 21.57 75.51 -67.63
C LEU A 476 21.78 73.98 -67.59
N ASN A 477 22.89 73.50 -68.14
CA ASN A 477 23.24 72.07 -68.14
C ASN A 477 23.59 71.58 -66.73
N GLN A 478 24.27 72.39 -65.92
CA GLN A 478 24.62 72.04 -64.55
C GLN A 478 23.36 71.94 -63.66
N VAL A 479 22.44 72.91 -63.76
CA VAL A 479 21.17 72.89 -63.00
C VAL A 479 20.32 71.67 -63.36
N ASN A 480 20.21 71.30 -64.65
CA ASN A 480 19.47 70.10 -65.04
C ASN A 480 20.10 68.81 -64.51
N LYS A 481 21.44 68.74 -64.48
CA LYS A 481 22.17 67.58 -63.93
C LYS A 481 21.96 67.45 -62.42
N ASP A 482 22.00 68.56 -61.69
CA ASP A 482 21.81 68.55 -60.24
C ASP A 482 20.36 68.20 -59.85
N ILE A 483 19.36 68.62 -60.66
CA ILE A 483 17.96 68.22 -60.49
C ILE A 483 17.78 66.71 -60.68
N GLU A 484 18.34 66.13 -61.75
CA GLU A 484 18.24 64.69 -62.02
C GLU A 484 18.93 63.85 -60.95
N THR A 485 20.10 64.29 -60.47
CA THR A 485 20.84 63.58 -59.42
C THR A 485 20.04 63.57 -58.11
N THR A 486 19.45 64.70 -57.74
CA THR A 486 18.61 64.83 -56.54
C THR A 486 17.34 63.97 -56.63
N LYS A 487 16.74 63.85 -57.83
CA LYS A 487 15.57 63.01 -58.09
C LYS A 487 15.89 61.52 -57.88
N ILE A 488 17.05 61.06 -58.34
CA ILE A 488 17.50 59.68 -58.17
C ILE A 488 17.75 59.36 -56.69
N GLU A 489 18.47 60.22 -55.96
CA GLU A 489 18.74 60.02 -54.53
C GLU A 489 17.46 60.01 -53.68
N LEU A 490 16.51 60.89 -53.99
CA LEU A 490 15.21 60.94 -53.31
C LEU A 490 14.41 59.65 -53.55
N ASN A 491 14.33 59.18 -54.79
CA ASN A 491 13.64 57.93 -55.12
C ASN A 491 14.27 56.73 -54.41
N GLN A 492 15.60 56.69 -54.27
CA GLN A 492 16.30 55.61 -53.60
C GLN A 492 16.04 55.58 -52.08
N LYS A 493 16.12 56.73 -51.40
CA LYS A 493 15.80 56.83 -49.96
C LYS A 493 14.34 56.46 -49.65
N VAL A 494 13.42 56.84 -50.55
CA VAL A 494 12.01 56.45 -50.44
C VAL A 494 11.84 54.94 -50.56
N GLN A 495 12.53 54.30 -51.52
CA GLN A 495 12.46 52.85 -51.71
C GLN A 495 13.03 52.08 -50.50
N GLU A 496 14.13 52.55 -49.92
CA GLU A 496 14.73 51.95 -48.71
C GLU A 496 13.79 52.03 -47.50
N ALA A 497 13.18 53.21 -47.25
CA ALA A 497 12.19 53.38 -46.20
C ALA A 497 10.98 52.45 -46.39
N GLN A 498 10.54 52.26 -47.64
CA GLN A 498 9.42 51.37 -47.97
C GLN A 498 9.74 49.89 -47.75
N ASN A 499 10.97 49.46 -48.09
CA ASN A 499 11.43 48.09 -47.84
C ASN A 499 11.56 47.81 -46.33
N GLN A 500 12.06 48.76 -45.55
CA GLN A 500 12.20 48.63 -44.09
C GLN A 500 10.82 48.55 -43.40
N ALA A 501 9.86 49.38 -43.81
CA ALA A 501 8.49 49.31 -43.32
C ALA A 501 7.81 47.97 -43.68
N THR A 502 8.09 47.43 -44.86
CA THR A 502 7.57 46.11 -45.30
C THR A 502 8.19 44.95 -44.51
N GLY A 503 9.47 45.03 -44.15
CA GLY A 503 10.13 44.03 -43.30
C GLY A 503 9.52 43.96 -41.90
N GLN A 504 9.36 45.11 -41.24
CA GLN A 504 8.72 45.19 -39.92
C GLN A 504 7.25 44.73 -39.96
N PHE A 505 6.53 44.99 -41.05
CA PHE A 505 5.17 44.49 -41.26
C PHE A 505 5.09 42.96 -41.24
N ASN A 506 6.04 42.29 -41.89
CA ASN A 506 6.05 40.82 -41.94
C ASN A 506 6.36 40.21 -40.57
N GLU A 507 7.28 40.77 -39.78
CA GLU A 507 7.58 40.30 -38.42
C GLU A 507 6.37 40.43 -37.47
N VAL A 508 5.66 41.56 -37.53
CA VAL A 508 4.44 41.79 -36.73
C VAL A 508 3.33 40.83 -37.15
N LYS A 509 3.16 40.58 -38.46
CA LYS A 509 2.19 39.62 -39.00
C LYS A 509 2.48 38.19 -38.54
N GLU A 510 3.73 37.76 -38.56
CA GLU A 510 4.15 36.43 -38.09
C GLU A 510 3.96 36.27 -36.57
N SER A 511 4.33 37.29 -35.79
CA SER A 511 4.12 37.32 -34.33
C SER A 511 2.64 37.20 -33.97
N LEU A 512 1.76 37.97 -34.64
CA LEU A 512 0.30 37.87 -34.47
C LEU A 512 -0.26 36.50 -34.87
N GLN A 513 0.32 35.83 -35.87
CA GLN A 513 -0.06 34.46 -36.22
C GLN A 513 0.36 33.45 -35.14
N GLY A 514 1.55 33.60 -34.56
CA GLY A 514 2.01 32.78 -33.43
C GLY A 514 1.11 32.87 -32.21
N VAL A 515 0.69 34.10 -31.85
CA VAL A 515 -0.27 34.33 -30.76
C VAL A 515 -1.63 33.68 -31.05
N SER A 516 -2.13 33.78 -32.29
CA SER A 516 -3.41 33.17 -32.69
C SER A 516 -3.39 31.63 -32.63
N ARG A 517 -2.25 31.00 -32.99
CA ARG A 517 -2.04 29.55 -32.82
C ARG A 517 -2.04 29.15 -31.34
N THR A 518 -1.27 29.87 -30.52
CA THR A 518 -1.18 29.64 -29.07
C THR A 518 -2.55 29.70 -28.38
N ILE A 519 -3.39 30.69 -28.73
CA ILE A 519 -4.77 30.78 -28.23
C ILE A 519 -5.60 29.56 -28.62
N SER A 520 -5.41 29.03 -29.82
CA SER A 520 -6.15 27.85 -30.30
C SER A 520 -5.70 26.57 -29.58
N ASP A 521 -4.40 26.43 -29.30
CA ASP A 521 -3.87 25.29 -28.54
C ASP A 521 -4.41 25.28 -27.10
N VAL A 522 -4.48 26.43 -26.45
CA VAL A 522 -5.09 26.58 -25.11
C VAL A 522 -6.57 26.18 -25.12
N GLN A 523 -7.32 26.54 -26.16
CA GLN A 523 -8.73 26.12 -26.29
C GLN A 523 -8.89 24.60 -26.45
N ASN A 524 -7.99 23.98 -27.22
CA ASN A 524 -8.00 22.53 -27.39
C ASN A 524 -7.68 21.81 -26.07
N GLU A 525 -6.67 22.28 -25.33
CA GLU A 525 -6.33 21.73 -24.02
C GLU A 525 -7.46 21.93 -23.00
N GLN A 526 -8.16 23.06 -23.03
CA GLN A 526 -9.36 23.27 -22.21
C GLN A 526 -10.47 22.26 -22.54
N GLY A 527 -10.71 21.99 -23.81
CA GLY A 527 -11.66 20.95 -24.24
C GLY A 527 -11.26 19.54 -23.78
N ASN A 528 -9.96 19.24 -23.76
CA ASN A 528 -9.43 17.99 -23.23
C ASN A 528 -9.60 17.88 -21.70
N ILE A 529 -9.39 18.97 -20.96
CA ILE A 529 -9.59 19.03 -19.51
C ILE A 529 -11.06 18.79 -19.16
N ASN A 530 -12.01 19.45 -19.84
CA ASN A 530 -13.44 19.22 -19.62
C ASN A 530 -13.82 17.75 -19.79
N LYS A 531 -13.34 17.09 -20.86
CA LYS A 531 -13.58 15.66 -21.09
C LYS A 531 -13.04 14.79 -19.96
N LYS A 532 -11.82 15.07 -19.47
CA LYS A 532 -11.21 14.33 -18.35
C LYS A 532 -11.99 14.53 -17.06
N VAL A 533 -12.45 15.74 -16.76
CA VAL A 533 -13.28 16.05 -15.57
C VAL A 533 -14.59 15.27 -15.62
N THR A 534 -15.31 15.29 -16.74
CA THR A 534 -16.55 14.50 -16.90
C THR A 534 -16.31 13.00 -16.74
N GLN A 535 -15.19 12.48 -17.23
CA GLN A 535 -14.84 11.05 -17.08
C GLN A 535 -14.54 10.69 -15.61
N ILE A 536 -13.92 11.59 -14.86
CA ILE A 536 -13.68 11.43 -13.42
C ILE A 536 -15.00 11.43 -12.64
N GLU A 537 -15.94 12.32 -12.96
CA GLU A 537 -17.29 12.35 -12.36
C GLU A 537 -18.04 11.02 -12.59
N GLN A 538 -18.09 10.55 -13.84
CA GLN A 538 -18.71 9.26 -14.18
C GLN A 538 -18.08 8.08 -13.44
N THR A 539 -16.76 8.08 -13.32
CA THR A 539 -16.02 7.03 -12.59
C THR A 539 -16.31 7.08 -11.09
N SER A 540 -16.38 8.29 -10.51
CA SER A 540 -16.71 8.52 -9.10
C SER A 540 -18.13 8.02 -8.77
N ASP A 541 -19.11 8.31 -9.62
CA ASP A 541 -20.49 7.82 -9.44
C ASP A 541 -20.58 6.29 -9.53
N GLY A 542 -19.79 5.68 -10.41
CA GLY A 542 -19.65 4.22 -10.50
C GLY A 542 -19.07 3.60 -9.22
N PHE A 543 -18.07 4.24 -8.61
CA PHE A 543 -17.52 3.81 -7.32
C PHE A 543 -18.53 3.96 -6.18
N LYS A 544 -19.27 5.07 -6.13
CA LYS A 544 -20.33 5.28 -5.13
C LYS A 544 -21.38 4.18 -5.17
N THR A 545 -21.88 3.86 -6.38
CA THR A 545 -22.87 2.79 -6.59
C THR A 545 -22.34 1.42 -6.14
N SER A 546 -21.06 1.15 -6.42
CA SER A 546 -20.39 -0.09 -6.03
C SER A 546 -20.27 -0.21 -4.51
N ILE A 547 -19.90 0.86 -3.81
CA ILE A 547 -19.80 0.90 -2.36
C ILE A 547 -21.17 0.72 -1.70
N GLU A 548 -22.20 1.42 -2.17
CA GLU A 548 -23.58 1.23 -1.67
C GLU A 548 -24.06 -0.21 -1.79
N THR A 549 -23.73 -0.87 -2.90
CA THR A 549 -24.06 -2.30 -3.12
C THR A 549 -23.30 -3.21 -2.16
N LEU A 550 -22.02 -2.94 -1.93
CA LEU A 550 -21.20 -3.71 -0.98
C LEU A 550 -21.70 -3.53 0.46
N THR A 551 -22.06 -2.32 0.87
CA THR A 551 -22.62 -2.03 2.20
C THR A 551 -23.94 -2.77 2.44
N LYS A 552 -24.81 -2.89 1.43
CA LYS A 552 -26.04 -3.71 1.52
C LYS A 552 -25.72 -5.20 1.73
N LYS A 553 -24.78 -5.74 0.95
CA LYS A 553 -24.36 -7.15 1.09
C LYS A 553 -23.71 -7.43 2.45
N ASP A 554 -22.91 -6.50 2.95
CA ASP A 554 -22.29 -6.58 4.28
C ASP A 554 -23.36 -6.68 5.40
N THR A 555 -24.40 -5.86 5.29
CA THR A 555 -25.57 -5.91 6.20
C THR A 555 -26.31 -7.25 6.10
N GLU A 556 -26.53 -7.78 4.89
CA GLU A 556 -27.17 -9.09 4.71
C GLU A 556 -26.34 -10.24 5.29
N ILE A 557 -25.01 -10.20 5.12
CA ILE A 557 -24.09 -11.20 5.67
C ILE A 557 -24.12 -11.15 7.20
N SER A 558 -24.06 -9.95 7.80
CA SER A 558 -24.15 -9.76 9.25
C SER A 558 -25.45 -10.36 9.81
N ASN A 559 -26.60 -10.13 9.17
CA ASN A 559 -27.87 -10.71 9.61
C ASN A 559 -27.88 -12.25 9.53
N LYS A 560 -27.28 -12.82 8.49
CA LYS A 560 -27.15 -14.28 8.35
C LYS A 560 -26.22 -14.86 9.43
N LEU A 561 -25.09 -14.21 9.72
CA LEU A 561 -24.17 -14.64 10.76
C LEU A 561 -24.83 -14.60 12.15
N ASN A 562 -25.58 -13.56 12.47
CA ASN A 562 -26.35 -13.48 13.73
C ASN A 562 -27.36 -14.63 13.87
N THR A 563 -27.99 -15.03 12.75
CA THR A 563 -28.91 -16.18 12.74
C THR A 563 -28.16 -17.50 13.01
N VAL A 564 -26.99 -17.68 12.41
CA VAL A 564 -26.12 -18.84 12.65
C VAL A 564 -25.64 -18.86 14.10
N GLU A 565 -25.22 -17.73 14.65
CA GLU A 565 -24.78 -17.59 16.04
C GLU A 565 -25.88 -18.02 17.01
N SER A 566 -27.11 -17.50 16.83
CA SER A 566 -28.27 -17.91 17.62
C SER A 566 -28.55 -19.42 17.52
N THR A 567 -28.42 -19.99 16.33
CA THR A 567 -28.62 -21.44 16.10
C THR A 567 -27.56 -22.29 16.81
N VAL A 568 -26.29 -21.84 16.78
CA VAL A 568 -25.18 -22.52 17.46
C VAL A 568 -25.37 -22.47 18.98
N GLU A 569 -25.75 -21.32 19.54
CA GLU A 569 -26.04 -21.21 20.98
C GLU A 569 -27.25 -22.06 21.41
N GLY A 570 -28.31 -22.11 20.60
CA GLY A 570 -29.42 -23.03 20.82
C GLY A 570 -29.01 -24.51 20.78
N THR A 571 -28.09 -24.86 19.88
CA THR A 571 -27.52 -26.21 19.79
C THR A 571 -26.69 -26.55 21.02
N LYS A 572 -25.81 -25.64 21.48
CA LYS A 572 -25.05 -25.82 22.73
C LYS A 572 -25.94 -26.07 23.93
N LYS A 573 -27.03 -25.31 24.07
CA LYS A 573 -28.01 -25.52 25.14
C LYS A 573 -28.64 -26.91 25.07
N THR A 574 -29.07 -27.32 23.89
CA THR A 574 -29.64 -28.67 23.66
C THR A 574 -28.61 -29.76 24.02
N ILE A 575 -27.33 -29.51 23.71
CA ILE A 575 -26.24 -30.42 24.06
C ILE A 575 -26.09 -30.56 25.58
N SER A 576 -26.08 -29.45 26.32
CA SER A 576 -26.04 -29.47 27.78
C SER A 576 -27.22 -30.23 28.39
N ASP A 577 -28.44 -29.99 27.88
CA ASP A 577 -29.65 -30.68 28.37
C ASP A 577 -29.54 -32.21 28.16
N VAL A 578 -29.07 -32.64 27.00
CA VAL A 578 -28.85 -34.05 26.67
C VAL A 578 -27.76 -34.71 27.53
N GLN A 579 -26.66 -34.00 27.81
CA GLN A 579 -25.61 -34.46 28.72
C GLN A 579 -26.12 -34.64 30.15
N GLN A 580 -26.99 -33.74 30.62
CA GLN A 580 -27.65 -33.88 31.92
C GLN A 580 -28.52 -35.14 31.96
N THR A 581 -29.41 -35.33 30.98
CA THR A 581 -30.25 -36.54 30.91
C THR A 581 -29.40 -37.82 30.85
N THR A 582 -28.29 -37.80 30.12
CA THR A 582 -27.36 -38.94 30.04
C THR A 582 -26.75 -39.27 31.41
N SER A 583 -26.39 -38.24 32.20
CA SER A 583 -25.86 -38.40 33.56
C SER A 583 -26.90 -39.00 34.51
N GLU A 584 -28.16 -38.58 34.41
CA GLU A 584 -29.28 -39.14 35.18
C GLU A 584 -29.55 -40.61 34.82
N LEU A 585 -29.49 -40.95 33.53
CA LEU A 585 -29.60 -42.34 33.06
C LEU A 585 -28.44 -43.21 33.56
N LYS A 586 -27.22 -42.69 33.57
CA LYS A 586 -26.03 -43.39 34.09
C LYS A 586 -26.21 -43.73 35.57
N LYS A 587 -26.67 -42.76 36.37
CA LYS A 587 -27.01 -42.99 37.79
C LYS A 587 -28.04 -44.10 37.95
N THR A 588 -29.14 -44.03 37.21
CA THR A 588 -30.21 -45.05 37.23
C THR A 588 -29.66 -46.44 36.85
N THR A 589 -28.76 -46.49 35.87
CA THR A 589 -28.14 -47.73 35.38
C THR A 589 -27.26 -48.37 36.47
N THR A 590 -26.45 -47.56 37.16
CA THR A 590 -25.65 -48.01 38.32
C THR A 590 -26.53 -48.52 39.45
N GLU A 591 -27.64 -47.84 39.76
CA GLU A 591 -28.59 -48.29 40.79
C GLU A 591 -29.22 -49.65 40.46
N ILE A 592 -29.51 -49.92 39.18
CA ILE A 592 -30.01 -51.22 38.72
C ILE A 592 -28.92 -52.29 38.90
N GLU A 593 -27.68 -51.99 38.54
CA GLU A 593 -26.54 -52.91 38.69
C GLU A 593 -26.33 -53.31 40.16
N GLU A 594 -26.32 -52.33 41.06
CA GLU A 594 -26.20 -52.58 42.50
C GLU A 594 -27.36 -53.42 43.06
N LYS A 595 -28.59 -53.12 42.64
CA LYS A 595 -29.77 -53.88 43.07
C LYS A 595 -29.71 -55.32 42.56
N ALA A 596 -29.29 -55.53 41.31
CA ALA A 596 -29.10 -56.86 40.74
C ALA A 596 -28.02 -57.65 41.51
N GLY A 597 -26.89 -57.01 41.83
CA GLY A 597 -25.84 -57.60 42.67
C GLY A 597 -26.35 -58.01 44.06
N LYS A 598 -27.09 -57.13 44.74
CA LYS A 598 -27.70 -57.43 46.06
C LYS A 598 -28.72 -58.58 46.01
N ILE A 599 -29.46 -58.72 44.90
CA ILE A 599 -30.38 -59.85 44.70
C ILE A 599 -29.56 -61.14 44.57
N SER A 600 -28.48 -61.13 43.77
CA SER A 600 -27.58 -62.27 43.60
C SER A 600 -27.00 -62.73 44.95
N GLU A 601 -26.46 -61.81 45.75
CA GLU A 601 -25.89 -62.12 47.08
C GLU A 601 -26.94 -62.70 48.04
N LYS A 602 -28.14 -62.11 48.10
CA LYS A 602 -29.23 -62.62 48.92
C LYS A 602 -29.67 -64.01 48.47
N LEU A 603 -29.69 -64.26 47.17
CA LEU A 603 -30.09 -65.55 46.62
C LEU A 603 -29.09 -66.65 46.99
N THR A 604 -27.78 -66.38 46.86
CA THR A 604 -26.72 -67.29 47.33
C THR A 604 -26.80 -67.54 48.85
N SER A 605 -27.11 -66.50 49.63
CA SER A 605 -27.29 -66.62 51.09
C SER A 605 -28.47 -67.53 51.45
N VAL A 606 -29.62 -67.37 50.77
CA VAL A 606 -30.79 -68.22 50.97
C VAL A 606 -30.51 -69.67 50.55
N GLU A 607 -29.87 -69.87 49.39
CA GLU A 607 -29.47 -71.21 48.95
C GLU A 607 -28.56 -71.91 49.98
N THR A 608 -27.56 -71.19 50.50
CA THR A 608 -26.66 -71.71 51.53
C THR A 608 -27.40 -72.07 52.82
N LYS A 609 -28.36 -71.23 53.25
CA LYS A 609 -29.17 -71.50 54.44
C LYS A 609 -30.07 -72.73 54.26
N VAL A 610 -30.78 -72.84 53.14
CA VAL A 610 -31.61 -74.00 52.80
C VAL A 610 -30.77 -75.28 52.76
N ASN A 611 -29.54 -75.21 52.22
CA ASN A 611 -28.62 -76.35 52.22
C ASN A 611 -28.07 -76.68 53.62
N SER A 612 -27.86 -75.69 54.50
CA SER A 612 -27.33 -75.88 55.85
C SER A 612 -28.36 -76.50 56.81
N ASP A 613 -29.65 -76.20 56.65
CA ASP A 613 -30.73 -76.82 57.43
C ASP A 613 -30.84 -78.35 57.23
N LYS A 614 -30.13 -78.93 56.25
CA LYS A 614 -30.03 -80.40 56.05
C LYS A 614 -29.22 -81.14 57.12
N ALA A 615 -28.34 -80.48 57.90
CA ALA A 615 -27.22 -81.18 58.56
C ALA A 615 -27.37 -81.52 60.06
N GLY A 616 -28.43 -81.11 60.79
CA GLY A 616 -28.31 -81.12 62.27
C GLY A 616 -29.55 -81.29 63.17
N GLY A 617 -30.70 -81.75 62.68
CA GLY A 617 -31.88 -81.92 63.57
C GLY A 617 -33.19 -82.26 62.86
N ARG A 618 -33.13 -83.03 61.77
CA ARG A 618 -34.33 -83.34 60.98
C ARG A 618 -35.15 -84.45 61.63
N ASN A 619 -36.47 -84.24 61.69
CA ASN A 619 -37.41 -85.29 62.04
C ASN A 619 -37.43 -86.35 60.92
N LEU A 620 -37.18 -87.60 61.28
CA LEU A 620 -37.14 -88.71 60.34
C LEU A 620 -38.51 -89.36 60.12
N LEU A 621 -39.56 -89.01 60.88
CA LEU A 621 -40.88 -89.62 60.75
C LEU A 621 -41.78 -88.85 59.78
N LEU A 622 -42.28 -89.55 58.76
CA LEU A 622 -43.31 -89.06 57.85
C LEU A 622 -44.69 -89.03 58.52
N LYS A 623 -45.55 -88.08 58.14
CA LYS A 623 -46.92 -87.88 58.66
C LYS A 623 -46.97 -87.84 60.19
N SER A 624 -46.00 -87.17 60.79
CA SER A 624 -45.70 -87.28 62.21
C SER A 624 -46.40 -86.22 63.09
N ASN A 625 -46.98 -85.18 62.50
CA ASN A 625 -47.85 -84.21 63.16
C ASN A 625 -49.32 -84.40 62.77
N VAL A 626 -49.80 -85.62 63.03
CA VAL A 626 -51.20 -85.97 62.87
C VAL A 626 -51.72 -86.30 64.25
N LYS A 627 -52.67 -85.50 64.73
CA LYS A 627 -53.35 -85.79 65.99
C LYS A 627 -54.28 -86.97 65.81
N TYR A 628 -54.19 -87.94 66.69
CA TYR A 628 -55.14 -89.05 66.74
C TYR A 628 -55.39 -89.49 68.17
N GLU A 629 -56.59 -90.03 68.40
CA GLU A 629 -57.01 -90.61 69.67
C GLU A 629 -57.43 -92.05 69.41
N LYS A 630 -56.75 -93.02 70.02
CA LYS A 630 -56.93 -94.45 69.74
C LYS A 630 -56.97 -95.29 71.01
N THR A 631 -57.81 -96.30 71.00
CA THR A 631 -57.86 -97.38 72.02
C THR A 631 -57.08 -98.62 71.58
N ASP A 632 -56.57 -98.65 70.35
CA ASP A 632 -55.77 -99.76 69.81
C ASP A 632 -54.43 -99.92 70.55
N TYR A 633 -53.97 -101.17 70.66
CA TYR A 633 -52.65 -101.45 71.24
C TYR A 633 -51.52 -100.92 70.34
N LEU A 634 -51.56 -101.20 69.04
CA LEU A 634 -50.72 -100.53 68.04
C LEU A 634 -51.35 -99.17 67.72
N ILE A 635 -50.73 -98.12 68.24
CA ILE A 635 -51.20 -96.76 68.03
C ILE A 635 -50.96 -96.35 66.58
N ASN A 636 -49.74 -96.46 66.09
CA ASN A 636 -49.40 -96.16 64.70
C ASN A 636 -48.11 -96.83 64.28
N GLN A 637 -47.91 -97.00 62.97
CA GLN A 637 -46.62 -97.36 62.39
C GLN A 637 -46.17 -96.24 61.47
N TYR A 638 -45.05 -95.63 61.83
CA TYR A 638 -44.45 -94.55 61.07
C TYR A 638 -43.46 -95.08 60.05
N SER A 639 -43.46 -94.44 58.88
CA SER A 639 -42.42 -94.62 57.88
C SER A 639 -41.34 -93.56 58.06
N LEU A 640 -40.08 -93.95 57.88
CA LEU A 640 -38.92 -93.07 58.03
C LEU A 640 -38.41 -92.55 56.70
N THR A 641 -37.80 -91.37 56.74
CA THR A 641 -37.14 -90.72 55.61
C THR A 641 -35.77 -91.31 55.29
N GLU A 642 -35.24 -92.24 56.11
CA GLU A 642 -33.99 -92.98 55.89
C GLU A 642 -34.02 -94.33 56.60
N ASN A 643 -33.06 -95.21 56.30
CA ASN A 643 -32.92 -96.51 56.96
C ASN A 643 -32.38 -96.34 58.39
N PHE A 644 -32.81 -97.20 59.30
CA PHE A 644 -32.13 -97.38 60.58
C PHE A 644 -30.75 -98.01 60.39
N PHE A 645 -29.75 -97.47 61.09
CA PHE A 645 -28.41 -98.07 61.17
C PHE A 645 -28.23 -98.74 62.53
N ALA A 646 -27.90 -100.04 62.51
CA ALA A 646 -27.75 -100.82 63.74
C ALA A 646 -26.65 -100.23 64.64
N GLY A 647 -26.95 -100.07 65.92
CA GLY A 647 -26.06 -99.49 66.93
C GLY A 647 -26.08 -97.96 67.02
N GLU A 648 -26.68 -97.28 66.04
CA GLU A 648 -26.77 -95.81 66.03
C GLU A 648 -27.86 -95.31 67.00
N GLU A 649 -27.60 -94.19 67.67
CA GLU A 649 -28.53 -93.59 68.63
C GLU A 649 -29.61 -92.78 67.92
N TYR A 650 -30.85 -92.93 68.38
CA TYR A 650 -31.99 -92.15 67.95
C TYR A 650 -32.80 -91.71 69.17
N THR A 651 -33.36 -90.51 69.11
CA THR A 651 -34.29 -89.99 70.10
C THR A 651 -35.68 -89.87 69.49
N PHE A 652 -36.63 -90.67 69.99
CA PHE A 652 -38.05 -90.54 69.68
C PHE A 652 -38.70 -89.60 70.68
N VAL A 653 -39.37 -88.56 70.19
CA VAL A 653 -40.06 -87.54 71.00
C VAL A 653 -41.55 -87.59 70.66
N ILE A 654 -42.41 -87.48 71.66
CA ILE A 654 -43.85 -87.54 71.50
C ILE A 654 -44.55 -86.55 72.41
N LYS A 655 -45.44 -85.76 71.82
CA LYS A 655 -46.44 -85.01 72.56
C LYS A 655 -47.74 -85.78 72.58
N GLY A 656 -48.19 -86.12 73.78
CA GLY A 656 -49.36 -86.95 73.95
C GLY A 656 -49.51 -87.43 75.38
N SER A 657 -50.59 -88.16 75.63
CA SER A 657 -50.87 -88.74 76.93
C SER A 657 -51.43 -90.15 76.81
N VAL A 658 -51.09 -90.96 77.80
CA VAL A 658 -51.70 -92.26 78.03
C VAL A 658 -52.26 -92.31 79.46
N PRO A 659 -53.30 -93.11 79.71
CA PRO A 659 -53.89 -93.29 81.04
C PRO A 659 -52.90 -93.81 82.08
N GLN A 660 -53.20 -93.56 83.36
CA GLN A 660 -52.36 -93.98 84.49
C GLN A 660 -52.10 -95.49 84.46
N GLY A 661 -50.82 -95.90 84.51
CA GLY A 661 -50.38 -97.30 84.41
C GLY A 661 -49.94 -97.73 82.99
N GLN A 662 -50.14 -96.90 81.97
CA GLN A 662 -49.64 -97.12 80.61
C GLN A 662 -48.47 -96.20 80.25
N LYS A 663 -47.73 -96.55 79.20
CA LYS A 663 -46.62 -95.80 78.60
C LYS A 663 -46.57 -95.99 77.10
N PHE A 664 -46.10 -94.97 76.38
CA PHE A 664 -45.79 -95.11 74.96
C PHE A 664 -44.54 -95.98 74.80
N GLY A 665 -44.66 -97.11 74.10
CA GLY A 665 -43.51 -97.92 73.77
C GLY A 665 -43.22 -97.91 72.27
N ILE A 666 -41.94 -97.95 71.95
CA ILE A 666 -41.40 -97.78 70.60
C ILE A 666 -40.78 -99.12 70.20
N TRP A 667 -41.15 -99.62 69.02
CA TRP A 667 -40.69 -100.89 68.48
C TRP A 667 -40.18 -100.77 67.05
N GLN A 668 -39.06 -101.43 66.77
CA GLN A 668 -38.58 -101.73 65.42
C GLN A 668 -39.06 -103.13 64.98
N ASN A 669 -38.82 -103.47 63.71
CA ASN A 669 -39.09 -104.81 63.17
C ASN A 669 -40.56 -105.25 63.31
N GLY A 670 -41.50 -104.36 62.98
CA GLY A 670 -42.92 -104.67 62.97
C GLY A 670 -43.51 -105.04 64.34
N GLY A 671 -42.90 -104.59 65.44
CA GLY A 671 -43.33 -104.94 66.80
C GLY A 671 -42.49 -106.05 67.46
N SER A 672 -41.48 -106.59 66.77
CA SER A 672 -40.65 -107.69 67.28
C SER A 672 -39.51 -107.24 68.19
N SER A 673 -39.06 -105.99 68.06
CA SER A 673 -37.91 -105.47 68.80
C SER A 673 -38.29 -104.20 69.57
N ASN A 674 -38.53 -104.30 70.88
CA ASN A 674 -38.74 -103.12 71.72
C ASN A 674 -37.43 -102.34 71.79
N VAL A 675 -37.46 -101.06 71.43
CA VAL A 675 -36.29 -100.18 71.51
C VAL A 675 -36.36 -99.19 72.67
N GLY A 676 -37.54 -99.00 73.27
CA GLY A 676 -37.66 -98.28 74.52
C GLY A 676 -39.08 -97.79 74.82
N TYR A 677 -39.22 -97.03 75.90
CA TYR A 677 -40.47 -96.41 76.31
C TYR A 677 -40.26 -94.91 76.52
N ALA A 678 -41.15 -94.08 75.96
CA ALA A 678 -41.09 -92.63 76.13
C ALA A 678 -41.61 -92.22 77.51
N THR A 679 -40.74 -92.28 78.50
CA THR A 679 -41.03 -91.91 79.90
C THR A 679 -40.24 -90.70 80.37
N SER A 680 -39.17 -90.34 79.67
CA SER A 680 -38.37 -89.15 80.01
C SER A 680 -39.13 -87.90 79.63
N ILE A 681 -39.24 -86.93 80.54
CA ILE A 681 -39.96 -85.67 80.29
C ILE A 681 -39.01 -84.71 79.56
N TYR A 682 -39.44 -84.17 78.43
CA TYR A 682 -38.74 -83.09 77.72
C TYR A 682 -39.35 -81.73 78.06
N ALA A 683 -40.68 -81.63 78.03
CA ALA A 683 -41.45 -80.45 78.42
C ALA A 683 -42.87 -80.86 78.83
N ASN A 684 -43.73 -79.91 79.22
CA ASN A 684 -45.09 -80.21 79.68
C ASN A 684 -45.89 -80.96 78.59
N GLY A 685 -46.28 -82.21 78.87
CA GLY A 685 -46.98 -83.08 77.93
C GLY A 685 -46.13 -83.68 76.80
N ILE A 686 -44.80 -83.48 76.82
CA ILE A 686 -43.86 -84.02 75.84
C ILE A 686 -42.88 -84.98 76.53
N THR A 687 -42.87 -86.22 76.06
CA THR A 687 -41.96 -87.26 76.55
C THR A 687 -41.07 -87.77 75.43
N TYR A 688 -39.95 -88.39 75.80
CA TYR A 688 -39.01 -88.94 74.83
C TYR A 688 -38.36 -90.22 75.33
N VAL A 689 -37.74 -90.92 74.39
CA VAL A 689 -36.81 -92.03 74.65
C VAL A 689 -35.65 -91.95 73.68
N THR A 690 -34.45 -92.13 74.20
CA THR A 690 -33.25 -92.35 73.40
C THR A 690 -32.93 -93.83 73.38
N PHE A 691 -32.67 -94.38 72.20
CA PHE A 691 -32.38 -95.79 72.01
C PHE A 691 -31.31 -96.01 70.95
N LYS A 692 -30.59 -97.13 71.02
CA LYS A 692 -29.75 -97.60 69.92
C LYS A 692 -30.59 -98.48 69.00
N ALA A 693 -30.62 -98.16 67.71
CA ALA A 693 -31.36 -98.95 66.74
C ALA A 693 -30.80 -100.38 66.66
N VAL A 694 -31.68 -101.36 66.56
CA VAL A 694 -31.31 -102.77 66.32
C VAL A 694 -31.22 -103.04 64.82
N ALA A 695 -30.63 -104.18 64.45
CA ALA A 695 -30.59 -104.62 63.06
C ALA A 695 -32.01 -104.77 62.50
N ALA A 696 -32.28 -104.09 61.39
CA ALA A 696 -33.59 -104.15 60.75
C ALA A 696 -33.77 -105.47 59.99
N THR A 697 -34.97 -106.04 60.10
CA THR A 697 -35.43 -107.17 59.29
C THR A 697 -35.90 -106.68 57.91
N SER A 698 -35.85 -107.56 56.91
CA SER A 698 -36.26 -107.21 55.54
C SER A 698 -37.68 -106.62 55.51
N GLY A 699 -37.82 -105.42 54.95
CA GLY A 699 -39.09 -104.68 54.86
C GLY A 699 -39.44 -103.80 56.06
N ASN A 700 -38.57 -103.74 57.09
CA ASN A 700 -38.72 -102.89 58.29
C ASN A 700 -37.60 -101.85 58.45
N GLU A 701 -36.72 -101.70 57.48
CA GLU A 701 -35.54 -100.81 57.51
C GLU A 701 -35.91 -99.36 57.81
N ARG A 702 -37.15 -98.96 57.49
CA ARG A 702 -37.68 -97.59 57.66
C ARG A 702 -39.00 -97.55 58.41
N LYS A 703 -39.26 -98.51 59.30
CA LYS A 703 -40.54 -98.59 60.01
C LYS A 703 -40.35 -98.54 61.52
N LEU A 704 -41.15 -97.72 62.18
CA LEU A 704 -41.16 -97.58 63.63
C LEU A 704 -42.60 -97.66 64.13
N SER A 705 -42.89 -98.64 64.97
CA SER A 705 -44.20 -98.85 65.55
C SER A 705 -44.28 -98.20 66.93
N LEU A 706 -45.36 -97.47 67.16
CA LEU A 706 -45.72 -96.86 68.45
C LEU A 706 -46.88 -97.66 69.06
N TYR A 707 -46.74 -98.08 70.30
CA TYR A 707 -47.75 -98.86 71.02
C TYR A 707 -48.15 -98.21 72.34
N ASN A 708 -49.39 -98.48 72.77
CA ASN A 708 -49.89 -98.15 74.09
C ASN A 708 -49.62 -99.33 75.06
N TYR A 709 -48.53 -99.29 75.83
CA TYR A 709 -48.05 -100.43 76.60
C TYR A 709 -48.30 -100.32 78.12
N PRO A 710 -48.69 -101.39 78.83
CA PRO A 710 -49.16 -102.68 78.30
C PRO A 710 -50.56 -102.55 77.67
N SER A 711 -50.96 -103.55 76.87
CA SER A 711 -52.23 -103.53 76.14
C SER A 711 -53.43 -103.33 77.06
N SER A 712 -54.28 -102.36 76.72
CA SER A 712 -55.55 -102.09 77.39
C SER A 712 -56.58 -101.56 76.39
N THR A 713 -57.83 -101.36 76.83
CA THR A 713 -58.88 -100.69 76.06
C THR A 713 -58.97 -99.19 76.31
N THR A 714 -57.99 -98.58 76.99
CA THR A 714 -58.04 -97.18 77.42
C THR A 714 -57.42 -96.24 76.37
N LYS A 715 -58.01 -95.05 76.23
CA LYS A 715 -57.71 -94.09 75.16
C LYS A 715 -56.31 -93.48 75.28
N SER A 716 -55.47 -93.66 74.28
CA SER A 716 -54.21 -92.93 74.06
C SER A 716 -54.44 -91.70 73.19
N ILE A 717 -53.77 -90.59 73.50
CA ILE A 717 -53.82 -89.35 72.75
C ILE A 717 -52.41 -89.05 72.25
N VAL A 718 -52.25 -88.88 70.95
CA VAL A 718 -50.99 -88.38 70.36
C VAL A 718 -51.31 -87.13 69.58
N GLU A 719 -50.58 -86.06 69.87
CA GLU A 719 -50.64 -84.81 69.10
C GLU A 719 -49.63 -84.86 67.96
N TRP A 720 -48.37 -85.18 68.27
CA TRP A 720 -47.32 -85.37 67.28
C TRP A 720 -46.22 -86.27 67.82
N VAL A 721 -45.43 -86.83 66.89
CA VAL A 721 -44.20 -87.57 67.17
C VAL A 721 -43.06 -87.02 66.33
N ALA A 722 -41.84 -87.25 66.77
CA ALA A 722 -40.64 -87.01 65.98
C ALA A 722 -39.59 -88.05 66.30
N LEU A 723 -38.70 -88.30 65.34
CA LEU A 723 -37.50 -89.12 65.54
C LEU A 723 -36.30 -88.34 65.05
N TYR A 724 -35.30 -88.17 65.91
CA TYR A 724 -34.04 -87.51 65.57
C TYR A 724 -32.91 -88.50 65.71
N LYS A 725 -31.90 -88.39 64.84
CA LYS A 725 -30.64 -89.10 65.03
C LYS A 725 -29.83 -88.45 66.16
N GLY A 726 -29.20 -89.24 67.02
CA GLY A 726 -28.48 -88.80 68.20
C GLY A 726 -29.26 -89.00 69.51
N ASN A 727 -28.79 -88.35 70.58
CA ASN A 727 -29.26 -88.59 71.94
C ASN A 727 -29.97 -87.40 72.60
N LYS A 728 -30.26 -86.34 71.84
CA LYS A 728 -30.91 -85.13 72.34
C LYS A 728 -32.36 -85.05 71.83
N PRO A 729 -33.37 -84.92 72.72
CA PRO A 729 -34.72 -84.59 72.30
C PRO A 729 -34.76 -83.17 71.71
N GLN A 730 -35.66 -82.95 70.77
CA GLN A 730 -35.89 -81.67 70.09
C GLN A 730 -37.38 -81.43 69.92
N ASP A 731 -37.79 -80.16 69.75
CA ASP A 731 -39.16 -79.82 69.39
C ASP A 731 -39.51 -80.30 67.98
N TRP A 732 -40.78 -80.61 67.75
CA TRP A 732 -41.26 -81.12 66.47
C TRP A 732 -40.95 -80.18 65.30
N THR A 733 -40.41 -80.77 64.23
CA THR A 733 -40.24 -80.14 62.92
C THR A 733 -40.85 -81.04 61.84
N SER A 734 -41.40 -80.45 60.77
CA SER A 734 -41.85 -81.23 59.60
C SER A 734 -40.66 -81.93 58.94
N PRO A 735 -40.77 -83.22 58.55
CA PRO A 735 -39.73 -83.88 57.76
C PRO A 735 -39.49 -83.09 56.45
N PRO A 736 -38.24 -82.85 56.05
CA PRO A 736 -37.90 -82.07 54.85
C PRO A 736 -38.59 -82.57 53.56
N GLU A 737 -38.86 -83.86 53.48
CA GLU A 737 -39.50 -84.55 52.36
C GLU A 737 -41.00 -84.20 52.21
N GLU A 738 -41.62 -83.61 53.23
CA GLU A 738 -43.01 -83.10 53.19
C GLU A 738 -43.07 -81.57 52.94
N GLN A 739 -41.93 -80.92 52.68
CA GLN A 739 -41.82 -79.51 52.29
C GLN A 739 -41.59 -79.38 50.76
N ILE A 740 -41.69 -78.18 50.18
CA ILE A 740 -41.36 -77.92 48.75
C ILE A 740 -40.02 -78.59 48.44
N THR A 741 -40.00 -79.46 47.41
CA THR A 741 -38.79 -80.24 47.11
C THR A 741 -37.61 -79.30 46.89
N THR A 742 -36.48 -79.60 47.54
CA THR A 742 -35.26 -78.78 47.40
C THR A 742 -34.85 -78.63 45.94
N ASP A 743 -35.12 -79.65 45.11
CA ASP A 743 -34.84 -79.63 43.68
C ASP A 743 -35.64 -78.54 42.93
N GLU A 744 -36.92 -78.33 43.28
CA GLU A 744 -37.74 -77.26 42.69
C GLU A 744 -37.28 -75.87 43.14
N PHE A 745 -36.87 -75.74 44.41
CA PHE A 745 -36.28 -74.52 44.94
C PHE A 745 -34.95 -74.18 44.26
N THR A 746 -34.02 -75.14 44.19
CA THR A 746 -32.73 -74.99 43.50
C THR A 746 -32.91 -74.66 42.02
N LYS A 747 -33.87 -75.29 41.33
CA LYS A 747 -34.17 -74.97 39.93
C LYS A 747 -34.64 -73.53 39.74
N LYS A 748 -35.58 -73.05 40.58
CA LYS A 748 -36.04 -71.66 40.54
C LYS A 748 -34.92 -70.67 40.90
N THR A 749 -34.05 -71.02 41.84
CA THR A 749 -32.85 -70.23 42.18
C THR A 749 -31.94 -70.07 40.96
N ILE A 750 -31.59 -71.15 40.26
CA ILE A 750 -30.78 -71.11 39.04
C ILE A 750 -31.45 -70.29 37.92
N GLU A 751 -32.78 -70.38 37.77
CA GLU A 751 -33.53 -69.57 36.80
C GLU A 751 -33.46 -68.07 37.13
N ILE A 752 -33.56 -67.69 38.41
CA ILE A 752 -33.43 -66.30 38.85
C ILE A 752 -31.99 -65.80 38.69
N GLU A 753 -30.98 -66.60 39.05
CA GLU A 753 -29.57 -66.24 38.84
C GLU A 753 -29.29 -65.95 37.36
N LYS A 754 -29.72 -66.84 36.46
CA LYS A 754 -29.59 -66.62 35.01
C LYS A 754 -30.30 -65.35 34.55
N SER A 755 -31.49 -65.05 35.09
CA SER A 755 -32.21 -63.81 34.77
C SER A 755 -31.45 -62.58 35.29
N VAL A 756 -30.88 -62.63 36.48
CA VAL A 756 -30.09 -61.54 37.08
C VAL A 756 -28.80 -61.32 36.29
N ASP A 757 -28.11 -62.37 35.88
CA ASP A 757 -26.94 -62.29 35.00
C ASP A 757 -27.30 -61.70 33.63
N GLY A 758 -28.45 -62.09 33.06
CA GLY A 758 -28.98 -61.50 31.84
C GLY A 758 -29.23 -59.99 31.96
N VAL A 759 -29.82 -59.56 33.08
CA VAL A 759 -29.99 -58.13 33.41
C VAL A 759 -28.64 -57.44 33.55
N LYS A 760 -27.69 -58.04 34.27
CA LYS A 760 -26.34 -57.47 34.48
C LYS A 760 -25.61 -57.26 33.15
N ASN A 761 -25.62 -58.27 32.28
CA ASN A 761 -25.03 -58.17 30.93
C ASN A 761 -25.71 -57.07 30.10
N THR A 762 -27.03 -56.95 30.17
CA THR A 762 -27.78 -55.88 29.49
C THR A 762 -27.39 -54.50 30.02
N VAL A 763 -27.29 -54.36 31.34
CA VAL A 763 -26.88 -53.12 32.02
C VAL A 763 -25.45 -52.72 31.62
N THR A 764 -24.50 -53.66 31.60
CA THR A 764 -23.14 -53.41 31.12
C THR A 764 -23.11 -52.95 29.67
N ASN A 765 -23.92 -53.55 28.79
CA ASN A 765 -24.03 -53.11 27.40
C ASN A 765 -24.61 -51.68 27.27
N VAL A 766 -25.58 -51.33 28.12
CA VAL A 766 -26.13 -49.98 28.19
C VAL A 766 -25.07 -48.97 28.68
N GLN A 767 -24.29 -49.31 29.72
CA GLN A 767 -23.19 -48.46 30.20
C GLN A 767 -22.14 -48.21 29.12
N ASN A 768 -21.75 -49.25 28.38
CA ASN A 768 -20.80 -49.13 27.26
C ASN A 768 -21.36 -48.22 26.16
N SER A 769 -22.66 -48.34 25.85
CA SER A 769 -23.34 -47.48 24.87
C SER A 769 -23.42 -46.03 25.34
N GLN A 770 -23.70 -45.79 26.63
CA GLN A 770 -23.71 -44.48 27.26
C GLN A 770 -22.33 -43.82 27.20
N ALA A 771 -21.25 -44.55 27.47
CA ALA A 771 -19.89 -44.04 27.36
C ALA A 771 -19.54 -43.64 25.91
N GLY A 772 -19.96 -44.44 24.93
CA GLY A 772 -19.83 -44.09 23.51
C GLY A 772 -20.63 -42.84 23.12
N PHE A 773 -21.83 -42.69 23.68
CA PHE A 773 -22.67 -41.50 23.48
C PHE A 773 -22.04 -40.25 24.11
N GLU A 774 -21.56 -40.32 25.36
CA GLU A 774 -20.83 -39.23 26.03
C GLU A 774 -19.66 -38.73 25.18
N LYS A 775 -18.84 -39.65 24.65
CA LYS A 775 -17.69 -39.29 23.80
C LYS A 775 -18.11 -38.56 22.51
N ARG A 776 -19.17 -39.04 21.85
CA ARG A 776 -19.74 -38.36 20.68
C ARG A 776 -20.28 -36.98 21.06
N MET A 777 -20.92 -36.88 22.22
CA MET A 777 -21.49 -35.64 22.73
C MET A 777 -20.44 -34.58 22.98
N THR A 778 -19.33 -34.94 23.64
CA THR A 778 -18.17 -34.07 23.83
C THR A 778 -17.59 -33.58 22.50
N THR A 779 -17.52 -34.46 21.49
CA THR A 779 -17.03 -34.08 20.15
C THR A 779 -17.96 -33.05 19.49
N VAL A 780 -19.27 -33.23 19.61
CA VAL A 780 -20.27 -32.29 19.08
C VAL A 780 -20.22 -30.96 19.83
N GLU A 781 -20.04 -30.98 21.16
CA GLU A 781 -19.87 -29.78 21.99
C GLU A 781 -18.63 -28.97 21.60
N GLN A 782 -17.49 -29.65 21.42
CA GLN A 782 -16.26 -29.04 20.92
C GLN A 782 -16.46 -28.42 19.53
N THR A 783 -17.16 -29.13 18.64
CA THR A 783 -17.47 -28.63 17.29
C THR A 783 -18.37 -27.40 17.34
N ALA A 784 -19.44 -27.43 18.14
CA ALA A 784 -20.36 -26.29 18.30
C ALA A 784 -19.65 -25.07 18.92
N SER A 785 -18.74 -25.30 19.88
CA SER A 785 -17.92 -24.24 20.48
C SER A 785 -16.95 -23.64 19.47
N GLY A 786 -16.28 -24.47 18.66
CA GLY A 786 -15.41 -24.00 17.56
C GLY A 786 -16.18 -23.22 16.49
N LEU A 787 -17.38 -23.66 16.12
CA LEU A 787 -18.26 -22.93 15.21
C LEU A 787 -18.67 -21.57 15.78
N SER A 788 -19.03 -21.51 17.07
CA SER A 788 -19.39 -20.27 17.76
C SER A 788 -18.23 -19.26 17.72
N SER A 789 -17.00 -19.69 18.05
CA SER A 789 -15.82 -18.84 17.94
C SER A 789 -15.55 -18.39 16.49
N THR A 790 -15.72 -19.29 15.52
CA THR A 790 -15.53 -18.97 14.10
C THR A 790 -16.55 -17.94 13.60
N VAL A 791 -17.82 -18.11 13.94
CA VAL A 791 -18.92 -17.18 13.58
C VAL A 791 -18.70 -15.82 14.23
N SER A 792 -18.31 -15.78 15.50
CA SER A 792 -17.98 -14.53 16.19
C SER A 792 -16.81 -13.79 15.52
N ASN A 793 -15.75 -14.51 15.15
CA ASN A 793 -14.63 -13.93 14.40
C ASN A 793 -15.06 -13.41 13.02
N LEU A 794 -15.92 -14.13 12.29
CA LEU A 794 -16.47 -13.66 11.03
C LEU A 794 -17.32 -12.40 11.20
N ASN A 795 -18.13 -12.33 12.27
CA ASN A 795 -18.91 -11.14 12.60
C ASN A 795 -18.02 -9.91 12.85
N ASN A 796 -16.89 -10.09 13.56
CA ASN A 796 -15.91 -9.02 13.75
C ASN A 796 -15.28 -8.57 12.42
N VAL A 797 -14.90 -9.51 11.55
CA VAL A 797 -14.33 -9.19 10.22
C VAL A 797 -15.32 -8.43 9.35
N VAL A 798 -16.58 -8.86 9.30
CA VAL A 798 -17.65 -8.19 8.53
C VAL A 798 -17.90 -6.79 9.08
N SER A 799 -17.99 -6.63 10.41
CA SER A 799 -18.13 -5.32 11.06
C SER A 799 -16.97 -4.36 10.70
N ASP A 800 -15.73 -4.85 10.74
CA ASP A 800 -14.56 -4.05 10.38
C ASP A 800 -14.52 -3.70 8.89
N GLN A 801 -14.98 -4.60 8.01
CA GLN A 801 -15.15 -4.32 6.58
C GLN A 801 -16.23 -3.25 6.35
N GLY A 802 -17.37 -3.34 7.03
CA GLY A 802 -18.44 -2.33 6.98
C GLY A 802 -17.96 -0.94 7.42
N LYS A 803 -17.14 -0.85 8.47
CA LYS A 803 -16.50 0.41 8.89
C LYS A 803 -15.57 0.96 7.80
N LYS A 804 -14.70 0.13 7.23
CA LYS A 804 -13.80 0.53 6.13
C LYS A 804 -14.55 1.00 4.90
N LEU A 805 -15.65 0.34 4.52
CA LEU A 805 -16.52 0.78 3.41
C LEU A 805 -17.16 2.14 3.71
N THR A 806 -17.62 2.35 4.95
CA THR A 806 -18.20 3.62 5.39
C THR A 806 -17.15 4.75 5.34
N GLU A 807 -15.96 4.51 5.89
CA GLU A 807 -14.84 5.47 5.84
C GLU A 807 -14.42 5.78 4.40
N ALA A 808 -14.36 4.77 3.53
CA ALA A 808 -14.06 4.95 2.11
C ALA A 808 -15.13 5.81 1.42
N ASN A 809 -16.42 5.59 1.72
CA ASN A 809 -17.50 6.41 1.20
C ASN A 809 -17.36 7.87 1.66
N THR A 810 -17.10 8.10 2.95
CA THR A 810 -16.90 9.45 3.49
C THR A 810 -15.67 10.13 2.88
N LYS A 811 -14.56 9.42 2.69
CA LYS A 811 -13.36 9.97 2.03
C LYS A 811 -13.63 10.31 0.57
N LEU A 812 -14.39 9.49 -0.16
CA LEU A 812 -14.79 9.79 -1.53
C LEU A 812 -15.71 11.01 -1.59
N GLU A 813 -16.67 11.15 -0.68
CA GLU A 813 -17.53 12.34 -0.59
C GLU A 813 -16.73 13.60 -0.25
N GLN A 814 -15.77 13.49 0.67
CA GLN A 814 -14.84 14.57 1.01
C GLN A 814 -13.94 14.94 -0.16
N GLN A 815 -13.40 13.96 -0.88
CA GLN A 815 -12.60 14.18 -2.09
C GLN A 815 -13.43 14.78 -3.21
N ALA A 816 -14.65 14.29 -3.44
CA ALA A 816 -15.58 14.86 -4.41
C ALA A 816 -15.92 16.32 -4.06
N THR A 817 -16.13 16.62 -2.77
CA THR A 817 -16.37 17.98 -2.29
C THR A 817 -15.12 18.85 -2.43
N ALA A 818 -13.93 18.33 -2.10
CA ALA A 818 -12.67 19.05 -2.25
C ALA A 818 -12.28 19.27 -3.71
N ILE A 819 -12.61 18.32 -4.60
CA ILE A 819 -12.49 18.46 -6.05
C ILE A 819 -13.51 19.51 -6.52
N GLY A 820 -14.77 19.45 -6.08
CA GLY A 820 -15.78 20.48 -6.39
C GLY A 820 -15.42 21.88 -5.87
N ALA A 821 -14.69 21.98 -4.76
CA ALA A 821 -14.20 23.25 -4.19
C ALA A 821 -12.91 23.75 -4.89
N LYS A 822 -12.01 22.85 -5.31
CA LYS A 822 -10.80 23.20 -6.09
C LYS A 822 -11.10 23.43 -7.58
N VAL A 823 -12.16 22.81 -8.07
CA VAL A 823 -12.75 22.91 -9.41
C VAL A 823 -14.11 23.57 -9.24
N GLU A 824 -14.21 24.68 -8.50
CA GLU A 824 -15.44 25.47 -8.54
C GLU A 824 -15.68 25.78 -10.02
N LEU A 825 -16.71 25.16 -10.61
CA LEU A 825 -17.13 25.40 -11.98
C LEU A 825 -17.28 26.90 -12.21
N LYS A 826 -17.69 27.62 -11.17
CA LYS A 826 -17.76 29.08 -11.14
C LYS A 826 -16.39 29.77 -11.08
N GLN A 827 -15.35 29.23 -10.44
CA GLN A 827 -14.01 29.80 -10.52
C GLN A 827 -13.33 29.48 -11.83
N VAL A 828 -13.50 28.29 -12.41
CA VAL A 828 -12.96 28.01 -13.75
C VAL A 828 -13.76 28.76 -14.82
N GLU A 829 -15.09 28.86 -14.71
CA GLU A 829 -15.93 29.70 -15.57
C GLU A 829 -15.67 31.20 -15.34
N ASP A 830 -15.55 31.71 -14.11
CA ASP A 830 -15.25 33.13 -13.82
C ASP A 830 -13.78 33.48 -14.13
N TYR A 831 -12.84 32.53 -14.01
CA TYR A 831 -11.44 32.68 -14.41
C TYR A 831 -11.33 32.69 -15.94
N VAL A 832 -11.97 31.74 -16.63
CA VAL A 832 -12.00 31.66 -18.11
C VAL A 832 -12.83 32.79 -18.73
N ALA A 833 -13.98 33.16 -18.13
CA ALA A 833 -14.78 34.32 -18.51
C ALA A 833 -14.07 35.63 -18.15
N GLY A 834 -13.26 35.64 -17.09
CA GLY A 834 -12.37 36.76 -16.73
C GLY A 834 -11.27 36.99 -17.77
N PHE A 835 -10.77 35.94 -18.41
CA PHE A 835 -9.88 36.06 -19.57
C PHE A 835 -10.62 36.44 -20.85
N LYS A 836 -11.96 36.33 -20.91
CA LYS A 836 -12.72 36.70 -22.10
C LYS A 836 -12.15 36.09 -23.39
N ILE A 837 -11.59 34.88 -23.36
CA ILE A 837 -10.76 34.32 -24.46
C ILE A 837 -11.44 34.38 -25.84
N PRO A 838 -12.75 34.11 -25.98
CA PRO A 838 -13.47 34.32 -27.24
C PRO A 838 -13.51 35.79 -27.68
N GLU A 839 -13.74 36.72 -26.75
CA GLU A 839 -13.77 38.16 -27.01
C GLU A 839 -12.36 38.74 -27.19
N LEU A 840 -11.33 38.16 -26.56
CA LEU A 840 -9.91 38.45 -26.79
C LEU A 840 -9.48 37.92 -28.16
N LYS A 841 -9.90 36.73 -28.58
CA LYS A 841 -9.66 36.20 -29.93
C LYS A 841 -10.35 37.09 -30.96
N GLN A 842 -11.57 37.52 -30.68
CA GLN A 842 -12.30 38.46 -31.52
C GLN A 842 -11.61 39.83 -31.54
N THR A 843 -11.15 40.33 -30.40
CA THR A 843 -10.46 41.63 -30.26
C THR A 843 -9.05 41.59 -30.84
N VAL A 844 -8.32 40.49 -30.74
CA VAL A 844 -7.00 40.27 -31.36
C VAL A 844 -7.17 40.10 -32.87
N ASN A 845 -8.19 39.37 -33.33
CA ASN A 845 -8.49 39.26 -34.76
C ASN A 845 -8.99 40.59 -35.34
N GLN A 846 -9.82 41.34 -34.61
CA GLN A 846 -10.33 42.65 -34.99
C GLN A 846 -9.19 43.67 -34.97
N ASN A 847 -8.39 43.75 -33.91
CA ASN A 847 -7.20 44.61 -33.85
C ASN A 847 -6.18 44.24 -34.93
N LYS A 848 -5.99 42.94 -35.22
CA LYS A 848 -5.15 42.49 -36.33
C LYS A 848 -5.73 43.00 -37.65
N GLN A 849 -7.03 42.88 -37.87
CA GLN A 849 -7.69 43.35 -39.09
C GLN A 849 -7.65 44.88 -39.20
N ASP A 850 -7.86 45.60 -38.11
CA ASP A 850 -7.85 47.07 -38.04
C ASP A 850 -6.43 47.61 -38.20
N LEU A 851 -5.41 47.02 -37.56
CA LEU A 851 -4.00 47.36 -37.80
C LEU A 851 -3.59 47.01 -39.24
N LEU A 852 -4.00 45.86 -39.78
CA LEU A 852 -3.73 45.50 -41.18
C LEU A 852 -4.42 46.48 -42.14
N ASN A 853 -5.64 46.95 -41.84
CA ASN A 853 -6.38 47.92 -42.65
C ASN A 853 -5.82 49.35 -42.53
N GLU A 854 -5.44 49.79 -41.33
CA GLU A 854 -4.88 51.11 -41.04
C GLU A 854 -3.45 51.21 -41.58
N LEU A 855 -2.63 50.15 -41.44
CA LEU A 855 -1.35 50.05 -42.12
C LEU A 855 -1.53 49.92 -43.63
N ALA A 856 -2.47 49.13 -44.16
CA ALA A 856 -2.71 49.08 -45.61
C ALA A 856 -3.13 50.44 -46.18
N ASN A 857 -3.85 51.27 -45.40
CA ASN A 857 -4.14 52.66 -45.76
C ASN A 857 -2.91 53.58 -45.66
N LYS A 858 -2.07 53.44 -44.62
CA LYS A 858 -0.83 54.24 -44.47
C LYS A 858 0.28 53.82 -45.45
N LEU A 859 0.37 52.54 -45.82
CA LEU A 859 1.22 51.95 -46.85
C LEU A 859 0.57 51.95 -48.24
N ALA A 860 -0.65 52.48 -48.40
CA ALA A 860 -1.37 52.48 -49.67
C ALA A 860 -0.52 53.18 -50.73
N THR A 861 0.15 52.35 -51.52
CA THR A 861 1.06 52.70 -52.59
C THR A 861 0.38 53.67 -53.55
N GLU A 862 -0.94 53.62 -53.67
CA GLU A 862 -1.73 54.45 -54.58
C GLU A 862 -1.79 55.94 -54.19
N GLN A 863 -1.96 56.30 -52.91
CA GLN A 863 -1.96 57.71 -52.49
C GLN A 863 -0.55 58.33 -52.48
N PHE A 864 0.46 57.53 -52.11
CA PHE A 864 1.86 57.94 -52.17
C PHE A 864 2.35 58.06 -53.62
N ASN A 865 2.05 57.08 -54.48
CA ASN A 865 2.35 57.14 -55.92
C ASN A 865 1.59 58.28 -56.60
N GLN A 866 0.35 58.59 -56.21
CA GLN A 866 -0.37 59.76 -56.73
C GLN A 866 0.31 61.07 -56.33
N LYS A 867 0.77 61.22 -55.08
CA LYS A 867 1.52 62.41 -54.65
C LYS A 867 2.88 62.51 -55.34
N MET A 868 3.60 61.40 -55.49
CA MET A 868 4.88 61.36 -56.19
C MET A 868 4.72 61.64 -57.68
N THR A 869 3.65 61.12 -58.30
CA THR A 869 3.26 61.42 -59.69
C THR A 869 2.87 62.89 -59.87
N LEU A 870 2.18 63.50 -58.89
CA LEU A 870 1.88 64.94 -58.92
C LEU A 870 3.14 65.80 -58.78
N ILE A 871 4.11 65.38 -57.97
CA ILE A 871 5.42 66.02 -57.83
C ILE A 871 6.22 65.87 -59.13
N ASP A 872 6.26 64.67 -59.71
CA ASP A 872 6.96 64.37 -60.96
C ASP A 872 6.34 65.12 -62.16
N ASN A 873 5.01 65.22 -62.20
CA ASN A 873 4.28 66.05 -63.16
C ASN A 873 4.63 67.55 -62.98
N ARG A 874 4.76 68.04 -61.75
CA ARG A 874 5.19 69.45 -61.49
C ARG A 874 6.64 69.69 -61.93
N PHE A 875 7.54 68.76 -61.67
CA PHE A 875 8.92 68.84 -62.15
C PHE A 875 8.98 68.85 -63.69
N THR A 876 8.22 67.96 -64.34
CA THR A 876 8.09 67.89 -65.80
C THR A 876 7.52 69.18 -66.39
N ILE A 877 6.48 69.76 -65.76
CA ILE A 877 5.89 71.04 -66.18
C ILE A 877 6.88 72.19 -66.03
N ASN A 878 7.66 72.23 -64.95
CA ASN A 878 8.70 73.24 -64.74
C ASN A 878 9.83 73.08 -65.77
N GLU A 879 10.29 71.85 -66.03
CA GLU A 879 11.30 71.55 -67.06
C GLU A 879 10.82 71.97 -68.46
N GLN A 880 9.56 71.65 -68.81
CA GLN A 880 8.95 72.07 -70.07
C GLN A 880 8.76 73.58 -70.15
N GLY A 881 8.42 74.25 -69.05
CA GLY A 881 8.33 75.72 -68.97
C GLY A 881 9.68 76.40 -69.21
N ILE A 882 10.75 75.87 -68.61
CA ILE A 882 12.13 76.34 -68.80
C ILE A 882 12.58 76.10 -70.25
N ASN A 883 12.33 74.91 -70.81
CA ASN A 883 12.64 74.58 -72.21
C ASN A 883 11.83 75.41 -73.23
N ALA A 884 10.55 75.67 -72.95
CA ALA A 884 9.70 76.50 -73.81
C ALA A 884 10.14 77.96 -73.80
N ALA A 885 10.59 78.50 -72.65
CA ALA A 885 11.16 79.84 -72.56
C ALA A 885 12.51 79.95 -73.29
N ALA A 886 13.36 78.92 -73.18
CA ALA A 886 14.61 78.82 -73.95
C ALA A 886 14.34 78.84 -75.47
N LYS A 887 13.38 78.04 -75.95
CA LYS A 887 12.95 78.02 -77.36
C LYS A 887 12.30 79.32 -77.82
N LYS A 888 11.50 79.99 -76.98
CA LYS A 888 10.89 81.28 -77.34
C LYS A 888 11.96 82.36 -77.60
N THR A 889 13.10 82.29 -76.91
CA THR A 889 14.24 83.19 -77.13
C THR A 889 15.02 82.86 -78.41
N GLU A 890 15.08 81.58 -78.82
CA GLU A 890 15.63 81.17 -80.12
C GLU A 890 14.78 81.67 -81.31
N VAL A 891 13.45 81.71 -81.18
CA VAL A 891 12.57 82.19 -82.27
C VAL A 891 12.75 83.70 -82.53
N TYR A 892 13.22 84.49 -81.56
CA TYR A 892 13.57 85.90 -81.77
C TYR A 892 15.03 86.13 -82.21
N THR A 893 15.84 85.07 -82.36
CA THR A 893 17.25 85.13 -82.81
C THR A 893 17.54 84.39 -84.11
N LYS A 894 16.57 83.63 -84.66
CA LYS A 894 16.62 83.12 -86.04
C LYS A 894 15.89 84.08 -86.99
N THR A 895 16.71 84.82 -87.77
CA THR A 895 16.43 85.62 -88.98
C THR A 895 14.99 85.83 -89.43
#